data_AF-A0A497TJN9-F1
#
_entry.id   AF-A0A497TJN9-F1
#
_cell.length_a   1.000
_cell.length_b   1.000
_cell.length_c   1.000
_cell.angle_alpha   90.00
_cell.angle_beta   90.00
_cell.angle_gamma   90.00
#
_symmetry.space_group_name_H-M   'P 1'
#
loop_
_entity.id
_entity.type
_entity.pdbx_description
1 polymer ?
#
loop_
_entity_poly.entity_id
_entity_poly.type
_entity_poly.pdbx_seq_one_letter_code
_entity_poly.pdbx_strand_id
1 'polypeptide(L)'
;MNGPAAKNRAGNLKAAKADSNGANNSGEKPCPLNHVTPHIELEHKVVLLDRKLYKHQTREPKKRHIHPDPTYILVWATQSNKGEKPWEKKGKLMLSPANVEVFLDEKCRKRLKKGLTYKQLTGGTKKKLWLRGVTAGKFKVKLTLEDPGDAKIKLKDNPAEQEMGVVELELLVHQHEPAAVAALRVNPDEEPLSTYHTNLKNKALPEQKKLSDKEKVKKGRLLHEQSGAHFGRAKLIIKKLDASQWPEGTDAYEVVLGEKNDSGSLAIFDQEFDGTKQPFPLKYKVSDLKAAEKAVWLEGGSSTTKWRGARLDLGLDRPAGGLPKKAKHNGDWSRCTVVKIKEVKLEYRPPRRRANAWDAVNNRFFINMKSDPNGRKITLGVQLTEKLRGVVVHFMLVEHKDNRKAANWGKDMPTGAPSNKWVWKDITKAVKHSDKSNRQKILHLSEKTNRKGYVKKEVILSRFGGDKFYLAACIEQDPHLAKYIDGHADLGKRKPVMRADPVQVWRKFWYKEVKVRGITVRGFGNAADTYSDVKAVMLAARRVEMKRRTANRLRPRVIYPKHMVSYYWDSANNRYVNNYPNDNGDALVVGDDNESKFFKLAKSETDKPVMIPILNAHALWIKGGNTASKNIAWQESTVFPVTLDVGKGTLDPPLAGGTLLKQGRWEAEDWTPPAVPPGSPPGTPPTPGSWGNRRNGNLAARDLDLDPGRSDPETVRIKVPAGVTVAATKTRIRIRGLVVRHCQSFLGTSYADGIVNAYTPNDEQDFINTINHELGHSFKQVAKVRPAGIPAHKLQYDKDGSHCNFAGKKCLMYESGPQPGSLNRYCSVCHPYVLVQDMSSV
;
A
#
# COMPACT_ATOMS: atom_id res chain seq x y z
N MET A 1 -64.02 69.71 -15.93
CA MET A 1 -64.34 69.02 -14.67
C MET A 1 -63.16 69.18 -13.72
N ASN A 2 -63.48 69.59 -12.49
CA ASN A 2 -62.58 70.10 -11.44
C ASN A 2 -61.63 69.02 -10.89
N GLY A 3 -60.42 69.29 -10.38
CA GLY A 3 -59.69 70.53 -10.14
C GLY A 3 -58.31 70.25 -9.49
N PRO A 4 -57.43 71.25 -9.34
CA PRO A 4 -56.32 71.21 -8.36
C PRO A 4 -56.35 72.43 -7.42
N ALA A 5 -55.73 72.32 -6.25
CA ALA A 5 -55.47 73.45 -5.35
C ALA A 5 -54.11 73.29 -4.65
N ALA A 6 -53.40 74.32 -4.19
CA ALA A 6 -53.11 75.66 -4.70
C ALA A 6 -51.97 76.19 -3.81
N LYS A 7 -50.97 76.83 -4.40
CA LYS A 7 -49.95 77.64 -3.70
C LYS A 7 -50.56 78.95 -3.24
N ASN A 8 -50.03 79.58 -2.19
CA ASN A 8 -50.12 81.03 -2.06
C ASN A 8 -48.89 81.68 -1.44
N ARG A 9 -48.63 82.88 -1.96
CA ARG A 9 -47.43 83.72 -1.92
C ARG A 9 -47.71 84.94 -1.03
N ALA A 10 -46.62 85.62 -0.67
CA ALA A 10 -46.50 86.79 0.20
C ALA A 10 -47.34 88.04 -0.18
N GLY A 11 -47.53 88.94 0.81
CA GLY A 11 -47.97 90.32 0.57
C GLY A 11 -48.19 91.16 1.85
N ASN A 12 -47.32 92.16 2.03
CA ASN A 12 -47.30 93.34 2.92
C ASN A 12 -48.60 93.91 3.52
N LEU A 13 -48.49 94.56 4.68
CA LEU A 13 -49.02 95.92 4.95
C LEU A 13 -48.38 96.60 6.19
N LYS A 14 -48.41 97.93 6.18
CA LYS A 14 -47.71 98.96 6.98
C LYS A 14 -48.39 99.34 8.31
N ALA A 15 -47.65 100.14 9.12
CA ALA A 15 -48.02 101.25 10.04
C ALA A 15 -47.51 101.02 11.48
N ALA A 16 -46.99 101.98 12.28
CA ALA A 16 -46.78 103.43 12.20
C ALA A 16 -45.66 103.84 13.20
N LYS A 17 -45.14 105.07 13.05
CA LYS A 17 -44.16 105.76 13.91
C LYS A 17 -44.74 106.13 15.29
N ALA A 18 -43.89 106.20 16.31
CA ALA A 18 -43.92 107.25 17.33
C ALA A 18 -42.52 107.49 17.90
N ASP A 19 -42.09 108.76 17.88
CA ASP A 19 -40.89 109.28 18.54
C ASP A 19 -41.07 109.31 20.07
N SER A 20 -40.00 109.15 20.83
CA SER A 20 -39.62 110.11 21.90
C SER A 20 -38.34 109.69 22.62
N ASN A 21 -37.48 110.69 22.78
CA ASN A 21 -36.31 110.74 23.64
C ASN A 21 -36.61 110.36 25.09
N GLY A 22 -35.60 109.85 25.82
CA GLY A 22 -35.55 110.07 27.26
C GLY A 22 -34.82 109.02 28.09
N ALA A 23 -33.62 109.40 28.52
CA ALA A 23 -33.01 109.09 29.81
C ALA A 23 -32.46 107.68 30.11
N ASN A 24 -31.12 107.68 30.24
CA ASN A 24 -30.27 106.75 30.96
C ASN A 24 -30.91 106.14 32.21
N ASN A 25 -30.91 104.81 32.26
CA ASN A 25 -30.74 104.08 33.52
C ASN A 25 -29.74 102.95 33.29
N SER A 26 -28.56 103.11 33.88
CA SER A 26 -27.49 102.12 33.92
C SER A 26 -27.91 100.93 34.79
N GLY A 27 -28.64 99.98 34.20
CA GLY A 27 -28.72 98.63 34.73
C GLY A 27 -27.50 97.85 34.26
N GLU A 28 -26.58 97.52 35.17
CA GLU A 28 -25.58 96.48 34.90
C GLU A 28 -26.31 95.24 34.38
N LYS A 29 -26.08 94.88 33.11
CA LYS A 29 -26.48 93.56 32.61
C LYS A 29 -25.83 92.53 33.53
N PRO A 30 -26.59 91.66 34.22
CA PRO A 30 -25.97 90.57 34.97
C PRO A 30 -25.15 89.73 33.98
N CYS A 31 -23.84 89.68 34.21
CA CYS A 31 -22.89 88.87 33.45
C CYS A 31 -23.42 87.42 33.41
N PRO A 32 -23.86 86.89 32.26
CA PRO A 32 -24.54 85.61 32.18
C PRO A 32 -23.64 84.48 32.67
N LEU A 33 -24.15 83.71 33.64
CA LEU A 33 -23.46 82.58 34.25
C LEU A 33 -23.03 81.55 33.18
N ASN A 34 -21.75 81.17 33.18
CA ASN A 34 -21.22 80.17 32.25
C ASN A 34 -21.30 78.77 32.89
N HIS A 35 -22.17 77.92 32.35
CA HIS A 35 -22.27 76.52 32.75
C HIS A 35 -21.34 75.66 31.90
N VAL A 36 -20.43 74.94 32.57
CA VAL A 36 -19.51 74.01 31.92
C VAL A 36 -19.92 72.58 32.25
N THR A 37 -20.29 71.81 31.22
CA THR A 37 -20.72 70.42 31.38
C THR A 37 -19.72 69.49 30.71
N PRO A 38 -19.05 68.58 31.43
CA PRO A 38 -18.23 67.53 30.83
C PRO A 38 -19.10 66.46 30.17
N HIS A 39 -18.56 65.79 29.16
CA HIS A 39 -19.24 64.71 28.45
C HIS A 39 -18.28 63.56 28.12
N ILE A 40 -18.79 62.34 28.19
CA ILE A 40 -18.12 61.11 27.74
C ILE A 40 -19.06 60.35 26.82
N GLU A 41 -18.56 59.96 25.66
CA GLU A 41 -19.29 59.14 24.71
C GLU A 41 -18.45 57.91 24.33
N LEU A 42 -19.07 56.73 24.34
CA LEU A 42 -18.37 55.46 24.24
C LEU A 42 -18.51 54.83 22.85
N GLU A 43 -17.41 54.33 22.30
CA GLU A 43 -17.50 53.49 21.11
C GLU A 43 -18.16 52.15 21.46
N HIS A 44 -17.68 51.48 22.51
CA HIS A 44 -18.26 50.26 23.09
C HIS A 44 -18.28 50.44 24.61
N LYS A 45 -19.23 49.81 25.32
CA LYS A 45 -19.19 49.75 26.80
C LYS A 45 -18.07 48.82 27.33
N VAL A 46 -17.39 48.09 26.46
CA VAL A 46 -16.37 47.12 26.85
C VAL A 46 -15.07 47.32 26.09
N VAL A 47 -13.98 46.89 26.70
CA VAL A 47 -12.62 46.87 26.14
C VAL A 47 -12.11 45.43 26.20
N LEU A 48 -11.52 44.93 25.12
CA LEU A 48 -10.93 43.58 25.14
C LEU A 48 -9.67 43.55 26.03
N LEU A 49 -9.54 42.51 26.85
CA LEU A 49 -8.33 42.24 27.64
C LEU A 49 -7.14 41.90 26.73
N ASP A 50 -5.98 42.53 26.92
CA ASP A 50 -4.72 42.07 26.30
C ASP A 50 -4.15 40.89 27.08
N ARG A 51 -4.50 39.67 26.64
CA ARG A 51 -3.96 38.39 27.14
C ARG A 51 -2.47 38.19 26.84
N LYS A 52 -1.82 39.16 26.18
CA LYS A 52 -0.39 39.18 25.85
C LYS A 52 0.06 38.03 24.95
N LEU A 53 -0.83 37.49 24.11
CA LEU A 53 -0.53 36.42 23.14
C LEU A 53 0.59 36.79 22.16
N TYR A 54 0.78 38.09 21.91
CA TYR A 54 1.90 38.61 21.11
C TYR A 54 3.27 38.17 21.65
N LYS A 55 3.41 37.92 22.97
CA LYS A 55 4.65 37.42 23.58
C LYS A 55 5.08 36.05 23.05
N HIS A 56 4.14 35.27 22.54
CA HIS A 56 4.42 33.96 21.96
C HIS A 56 4.71 34.02 20.46
N GLN A 57 4.49 35.16 19.81
CA GLN A 57 4.82 35.33 18.39
C GLN A 57 6.33 35.21 18.18
N THR A 58 6.73 34.48 17.15
CA THR A 58 8.12 34.48 16.71
C THR A 58 8.47 35.89 16.26
N ARG A 59 9.53 36.48 16.84
CA ARG A 59 10.06 37.80 16.45
C ARG A 59 10.65 37.71 15.04
N GLU A 60 9.81 37.84 14.02
CA GLU A 60 10.26 38.14 12.66
C GLU A 60 10.33 39.68 12.53
N PRO A 61 11.46 40.25 12.06
CA PRO A 61 11.69 41.71 12.05
C PRO A 61 10.60 42.54 11.34
N LYS A 62 9.79 41.91 10.48
CA LYS A 62 8.76 42.57 9.66
C LYS A 62 7.32 42.36 10.16
N LYS A 63 7.08 41.50 11.16
CA LYS A 63 5.71 41.23 11.65
C LYS A 63 5.39 42.07 12.88
N ARG A 64 4.38 42.92 12.76
CA ARG A 64 3.84 43.69 13.89
C ARG A 64 3.24 42.74 14.92
N HIS A 65 3.41 43.07 16.20
CA HIS A 65 2.70 42.39 17.27
C HIS A 65 1.19 42.47 17.04
N ILE A 66 0.52 41.34 17.21
CA ILE A 66 -0.94 41.28 17.14
C ILE A 66 -1.45 41.56 18.56
N HIS A 67 -2.08 42.72 18.72
CA HIS A 67 -2.78 43.11 19.94
C HIS A 67 -4.29 43.07 19.70
N PRO A 68 -5.11 42.94 20.75
CA PRO A 68 -6.53 43.23 20.65
C PRO A 68 -6.75 44.65 20.13
N ASP A 69 -7.81 44.84 19.34
CA ASP A 69 -8.15 46.17 18.85
C ASP A 69 -8.57 47.07 20.03
N PRO A 70 -8.04 48.31 20.13
CA PRO A 70 -8.41 49.21 21.20
C PRO A 70 -9.83 49.74 21.02
N THR A 71 -10.44 50.13 22.13
CA THR A 71 -11.76 50.79 22.15
C THR A 71 -11.55 52.28 22.35
N TYR A 72 -12.21 53.13 21.58
CA TYR A 72 -12.09 54.57 21.79
C TYR A 72 -13.26 55.16 22.59
N ILE A 73 -12.98 56.30 23.22
CA ILE A 73 -13.97 57.17 23.84
C ILE A 73 -13.78 58.59 23.29
N LEU A 74 -14.86 59.37 23.25
CA LEU A 74 -14.82 60.79 23.00
C LEU A 74 -15.07 61.54 24.30
N VAL A 75 -14.23 62.51 24.60
CA VAL A 75 -14.36 63.38 25.77
C VAL A 75 -14.35 64.84 25.34
N TRP A 76 -15.25 65.65 25.91
CA TRP A 76 -15.34 67.09 25.65
C TRP A 76 -16.07 67.80 26.79
N ALA A 77 -16.10 69.13 26.75
CA ALA A 77 -16.91 69.95 27.63
C ALA A 77 -17.65 71.03 26.83
N THR A 78 -18.91 71.28 27.17
CA THR A 78 -19.74 72.35 26.57
C THR A 78 -19.81 73.54 27.52
N GLN A 79 -19.80 74.76 26.98
CA GLN A 79 -19.90 76.00 27.73
C GLN A 79 -21.13 76.79 27.27
N SER A 80 -22.03 77.17 28.18
CA SER A 80 -23.25 77.90 27.82
C SER A 80 -22.97 79.35 27.38
N ASN A 81 -21.95 80.01 27.96
CA ASN A 81 -21.63 81.42 27.71
C ASN A 81 -20.11 81.64 27.61
N LYS A 82 -19.51 81.25 26.48
CA LYS A 82 -18.05 81.27 26.26
C LYS A 82 -17.43 82.65 25.95
N GLY A 83 -18.24 83.65 25.66
CA GLY A 83 -17.78 84.95 25.13
C GLY A 83 -17.27 85.94 26.18
N GLU A 84 -17.76 85.87 27.42
CA GLU A 84 -17.42 86.83 28.48
C GLU A 84 -16.39 86.27 29.47
N LYS A 85 -16.60 85.05 29.98
CA LYS A 85 -15.68 84.37 30.90
C LYS A 85 -15.56 82.87 30.56
N PRO A 86 -14.63 82.48 29.68
CA PRO A 86 -14.43 81.07 29.32
C PRO A 86 -13.77 80.29 30.46
N TRP A 87 -14.12 79.01 30.59
CA TRP A 87 -13.40 78.06 31.43
C TRP A 87 -12.11 77.61 30.73
N GLU A 88 -10.98 77.88 31.37
CA GLU A 88 -9.63 77.62 30.83
C GLU A 88 -8.77 76.71 31.73
N LYS A 89 -9.40 75.97 32.65
CA LYS A 89 -8.71 75.02 33.55
C LYS A 89 -8.52 73.64 32.93
N LYS A 90 -7.89 72.69 33.63
CA LYS A 90 -7.64 71.34 33.10
C LYS A 90 -8.80 70.39 33.40
N GLY A 91 -8.92 69.34 32.60
CA GLY A 91 -9.75 68.17 32.92
C GLY A 91 -8.89 66.96 33.28
N LYS A 92 -9.39 66.13 34.18
CA LYS A 92 -8.76 64.87 34.58
C LYS A 92 -9.68 63.71 34.19
N LEU A 93 -9.13 62.77 33.42
CA LEU A 93 -9.77 61.49 33.17
C LEU A 93 -9.32 60.49 34.25
N MET A 94 -10.26 59.98 35.02
CA MET A 94 -10.02 59.00 36.09
C MET A 94 -10.64 57.66 35.73
N LEU A 95 -9.92 56.58 36.06
CA LEU A 95 -10.34 55.20 35.83
C LEU A 95 -10.32 54.48 37.17
N SER A 96 -11.47 53.95 37.58
CA SER A 96 -11.59 53.27 38.88
C SER A 96 -12.43 52.00 38.76
N PRO A 97 -11.87 50.80 39.01
CA PRO A 97 -10.43 50.51 39.12
C PRO A 97 -9.64 50.82 37.83
N ALA A 98 -8.31 50.87 37.91
CA ALA A 98 -7.43 51.20 36.77
C ALA A 98 -7.23 50.01 35.80
N ASN A 99 -8.34 49.43 35.33
CA ASN A 99 -8.35 48.22 34.50
C ASN A 99 -7.88 48.45 33.06
N VAL A 100 -7.83 49.71 32.61
CA VAL A 100 -7.40 50.10 31.26
C VAL A 100 -6.26 51.11 31.28
N GLU A 101 -5.46 51.09 30.22
CA GLU A 101 -4.54 52.19 29.89
C GLU A 101 -5.13 53.07 28.79
N VAL A 102 -4.86 54.39 28.89
CA VAL A 102 -5.38 55.41 27.96
C VAL A 102 -4.27 55.93 27.06
N PHE A 103 -4.58 56.09 25.77
CA PHE A 103 -3.64 56.50 24.73
C PHE A 103 -4.21 57.62 23.86
N LEU A 104 -3.29 58.40 23.30
CA LEU A 104 -3.57 59.53 22.40
C LEU A 104 -3.64 59.11 20.92
N ASP A 105 -3.29 57.87 20.60
CA ASP A 105 -3.27 57.34 19.23
C ASP A 105 -3.84 55.92 19.15
N GLU A 106 -4.42 55.56 18.00
CA GLU A 106 -5.06 54.25 17.76
C GLU A 106 -4.09 53.07 17.88
N LYS A 107 -2.80 53.29 17.65
CA LYS A 107 -1.79 52.22 17.77
C LYS A 107 -1.38 51.98 19.23
N CYS A 108 -1.93 52.75 20.17
CA CYS A 108 -1.60 52.75 21.60
C CYS A 108 -0.09 52.88 21.87
N ARG A 109 0.56 53.85 21.23
CA ARG A 109 2.01 54.10 21.41
C ARG A 109 2.30 55.28 22.33
N LYS A 110 1.37 56.24 22.42
CA LYS A 110 1.48 57.48 23.19
C LYS A 110 0.49 57.45 24.35
N ARG A 111 0.94 56.95 25.51
CA ARG A 111 0.12 56.89 26.73
C ARG A 111 -0.22 58.30 27.22
N LEU A 112 -1.45 58.50 27.68
CA LEU A 112 -1.89 59.74 28.33
C LEU A 112 -1.24 59.81 29.72
N LYS A 113 -0.31 60.75 29.90
CA LYS A 113 0.43 60.94 31.17
C LYS A 113 0.04 62.19 31.96
N LYS A 114 -0.57 63.19 31.29
CA LYS A 114 -0.96 64.48 31.86
C LYS A 114 -2.48 64.65 31.72
N GLY A 115 -3.06 65.55 32.51
CA GLY A 115 -4.46 65.97 32.35
C GLY A 115 -4.74 66.54 30.96
N LEU A 116 -6.02 66.60 30.59
CA LEU A 116 -6.50 67.18 29.34
C LEU A 116 -6.54 68.70 29.47
N THR A 117 -6.04 69.42 28.48
CA THR A 117 -6.08 70.90 28.48
C THR A 117 -7.48 71.40 28.12
N TYR A 118 -7.84 72.62 28.53
CA TYR A 118 -9.12 73.20 28.14
C TYR A 118 -9.31 73.22 26.62
N LYS A 119 -8.28 73.58 25.84
CA LYS A 119 -8.31 73.54 24.37
C LYS A 119 -8.66 72.15 23.81
N GLN A 120 -8.23 71.08 24.48
CA GLN A 120 -8.57 69.71 24.08
C GLN A 120 -10.03 69.35 24.40
N LEU A 121 -10.66 70.02 25.36
CA LEU A 121 -12.01 69.72 25.82
C LEU A 121 -13.08 70.65 25.23
N THR A 122 -12.75 71.92 25.00
CA THR A 122 -13.70 72.96 24.58
C THR A 122 -13.42 73.54 23.18
N GLY A 123 -12.32 73.12 22.53
CA GLY A 123 -11.86 73.65 21.24
C GLY A 123 -12.65 73.23 19.99
N GLY A 124 -13.95 72.97 20.11
CA GLY A 124 -14.84 72.64 18.99
C GLY A 124 -14.75 71.22 18.44
N THR A 125 -13.64 70.50 18.66
CA THR A 125 -13.48 69.09 18.27
C THR A 125 -13.46 68.19 19.51
N LYS A 126 -14.33 67.17 19.55
CA LYS A 126 -14.33 66.15 20.62
C LYS A 126 -12.97 65.42 20.67
N LYS A 127 -12.37 65.28 21.85
CA LYS A 127 -11.08 64.60 22.00
C LYS A 127 -11.26 63.09 21.97
N LYS A 128 -10.68 62.43 20.96
CA LYS A 128 -10.62 60.97 20.85
C LYS A 128 -9.48 60.39 21.68
N LEU A 129 -9.79 59.45 22.57
CA LEU A 129 -8.83 58.71 23.39
C LEU A 129 -9.02 57.21 23.19
N TRP A 130 -7.95 56.42 23.26
CA TRP A 130 -7.97 54.98 23.00
C TRP A 130 -7.64 54.20 24.25
N LEU A 131 -8.45 53.18 24.55
CA LEU A 131 -8.37 52.34 25.73
C LEU A 131 -7.83 50.95 25.37
N ARG A 132 -6.94 50.43 26.21
CA ARG A 132 -6.44 49.05 26.14
C ARG A 132 -6.66 48.35 27.48
N GLY A 133 -7.26 47.16 27.46
CA GLY A 133 -7.52 46.36 28.65
C GLY A 133 -6.24 45.76 29.23
N VAL A 134 -6.03 45.92 30.53
CA VAL A 134 -4.88 45.38 31.27
C VAL A 134 -5.32 44.33 32.29
N THR A 135 -6.43 44.58 32.98
CA THR A 135 -7.00 43.69 34.01
C THR A 135 -8.49 43.53 33.73
N ALA A 136 -9.00 42.29 33.77
CA ALA A 136 -10.41 42.01 33.55
C ALA A 136 -11.29 42.56 34.70
N GLY A 137 -12.51 42.98 34.38
CA GLY A 137 -13.48 43.50 35.36
C GLY A 137 -14.09 44.85 34.98
N LYS A 138 -15.19 45.21 35.65
CA LYS A 138 -15.86 46.51 35.51
C LYS A 138 -14.98 47.65 36.02
N PHE A 139 -15.15 48.83 35.43
CA PHE A 139 -14.54 50.08 35.85
C PHE A 139 -15.40 51.28 35.45
N LYS A 140 -15.21 52.40 36.16
CA LYS A 140 -15.86 53.68 35.86
C LYS A 140 -14.86 54.61 35.17
N VAL A 141 -15.29 55.21 34.07
CA VAL A 141 -14.58 56.32 33.41
C VAL A 141 -15.21 57.62 33.88
N LYS A 142 -14.43 58.47 34.56
CA LYS A 142 -14.88 59.77 35.05
C LYS A 142 -14.08 60.90 34.43
N LEU A 143 -14.75 61.89 33.86
CA LEU A 143 -14.14 63.13 33.40
C LEU A 143 -14.49 64.23 34.39
N THR A 144 -13.51 64.64 35.20
CA THR A 144 -13.65 65.72 36.18
C THR A 144 -13.00 66.97 35.63
N LEU A 145 -13.75 68.07 35.60
CA LEU A 145 -13.22 69.40 35.30
C LEU A 145 -12.71 70.04 36.59
N GLU A 146 -11.55 70.69 36.51
CA GLU A 146 -10.96 71.47 37.59
C GLU A 146 -11.83 72.71 37.90
N ASP A 147 -11.99 72.99 39.19
CA ASP A 147 -12.77 74.14 39.67
C ASP A 147 -12.16 75.44 39.14
N PRO A 148 -12.93 76.30 38.44
CA PRO A 148 -12.47 77.60 37.99
C PRO A 148 -12.08 78.54 39.15
N GLY A 149 -12.67 78.39 40.34
CA GLY A 149 -12.53 79.34 41.45
C GLY A 149 -13.23 80.69 41.21
N ASP A 150 -14.11 80.78 40.20
CA ASP A 150 -14.83 81.99 39.80
C ASP A 150 -16.34 81.75 39.92
N ALA A 151 -17.02 82.55 40.74
CA ALA A 151 -18.46 82.44 41.00
C ALA A 151 -19.33 82.59 39.73
N LYS A 152 -18.79 83.16 38.65
CA LYS A 152 -19.46 83.33 37.35
C LYS A 152 -19.36 82.08 36.44
N ILE A 153 -18.64 81.04 36.85
CA ILE A 153 -18.51 79.77 36.12
C ILE A 153 -18.97 78.62 37.03
N LYS A 154 -20.05 77.93 36.66
CA LYS A 154 -20.55 76.75 37.39
C LYS A 154 -20.28 75.46 36.61
N LEU A 155 -19.67 74.48 37.26
CA LEU A 155 -19.53 73.13 36.72
C LEU A 155 -20.86 72.38 36.92
N LYS A 156 -21.50 71.95 35.84
CA LYS A 156 -22.77 71.20 35.86
C LYS A 156 -22.51 69.75 35.46
N ASP A 157 -23.14 68.80 36.16
CA ASP A 157 -22.99 67.35 35.92
C ASP A 157 -21.52 66.90 35.92
N ASN A 158 -20.71 67.51 36.81
CA ASN A 158 -19.29 67.21 36.99
C ASN A 158 -19.10 66.32 38.24
N PRO A 159 -18.51 65.12 38.12
CA PRO A 159 -17.92 64.55 36.90
C PRO A 159 -18.94 63.92 35.95
N ALA A 160 -18.63 63.93 34.65
CA ALA A 160 -19.29 63.02 33.72
C ALA A 160 -18.78 61.60 33.97
N GLU A 161 -19.68 60.63 34.10
CA GLU A 161 -19.36 59.25 34.49
C GLU A 161 -20.02 58.25 33.54
N GLN A 162 -19.28 57.19 33.19
CA GLN A 162 -19.78 56.04 32.45
C GLN A 162 -19.20 54.74 33.03
N GLU A 163 -20.02 53.70 33.17
CA GLU A 163 -19.55 52.34 33.50
C GLU A 163 -19.11 51.60 32.25
N MET A 164 -17.93 50.98 32.32
CA MET A 164 -17.34 50.16 31.28
C MET A 164 -16.79 48.85 31.86
N GLY A 165 -16.44 47.90 31.01
CA GLY A 165 -15.84 46.63 31.43
C GLY A 165 -14.64 46.23 30.60
N VAL A 166 -13.61 45.65 31.22
CA VAL A 166 -12.56 44.93 30.50
C VAL A 166 -12.93 43.46 30.48
N VAL A 167 -13.14 42.91 29.29
CA VAL A 167 -13.67 41.55 29.11
C VAL A 167 -12.60 40.62 28.56
N GLU A 168 -12.46 39.45 29.17
CA GLU A 168 -11.62 38.37 28.67
C GLU A 168 -12.42 37.47 27.72
N LEU A 169 -11.89 37.27 26.52
CA LEU A 169 -12.38 36.28 25.58
C LEU A 169 -11.37 35.14 25.51
N GLU A 170 -11.84 33.90 25.52
CA GLU A 170 -10.97 32.72 25.45
C GLU A 170 -11.44 31.70 24.42
N LEU A 171 -10.52 31.34 23.53
CA LEU A 171 -10.65 30.31 22.50
C LEU A 171 -9.73 29.13 22.83
N LEU A 172 -10.33 27.99 23.16
CA LEU A 172 -9.59 26.75 23.38
C LEU A 172 -9.54 25.94 22.08
N VAL A 173 -8.35 25.75 21.54
CA VAL A 173 -8.10 24.90 20.37
C VAL A 173 -7.51 23.57 20.84
N HIS A 174 -8.04 22.44 20.36
CA HIS A 174 -7.59 21.13 20.81
C HIS A 174 -6.84 20.37 19.72
N GLN A 175 -6.03 19.40 20.13
CA GLN A 175 -5.43 18.39 19.27
C GLN A 175 -5.21 17.08 20.03
N HIS A 176 -5.13 15.96 19.32
CA HIS A 176 -4.65 14.71 19.90
C HIS A 176 -3.19 14.85 20.39
N GLU A 177 -2.89 14.26 21.55
CA GLU A 177 -1.51 14.17 22.03
C GLU A 177 -0.76 13.06 21.26
N PRO A 178 0.30 13.38 20.49
CA PRO A 178 0.95 12.41 19.62
C PRO A 178 1.46 11.16 20.35
N ALA A 179 2.02 11.33 21.55
CA ALA A 179 2.54 10.23 22.36
C ALA A 179 1.42 9.27 22.80
N ALA A 180 0.25 9.80 23.19
CA ALA A 180 -0.90 9.00 23.61
C ALA A 180 -1.45 8.17 22.44
N VAL A 181 -1.56 8.76 21.24
CA VAL A 181 -1.98 8.03 20.04
C VAL A 181 -0.94 6.96 19.67
N ALA A 182 0.35 7.30 19.70
CA ALA A 182 1.45 6.38 19.39
C ALA A 182 1.57 5.23 20.38
N ALA A 183 1.00 5.33 21.58
CA ALA A 183 0.94 4.27 22.57
C ALA A 183 -0.17 3.24 22.30
N LEU A 184 -1.17 3.56 21.46
CA LEU A 184 -2.28 2.65 21.20
C LEU A 184 -1.82 1.36 20.49
N ARG A 185 -2.35 0.23 20.94
CA ARG A 185 -2.10 -1.12 20.41
C ARG A 185 -3.41 -1.86 20.16
N VAL A 186 -3.45 -2.65 19.09
CA VAL A 186 -4.49 -3.61 18.73
C VAL A 186 -3.78 -4.78 18.04
N ASN A 187 -4.06 -6.02 18.42
CA ASN A 187 -3.40 -7.17 17.81
C ASN A 187 -4.03 -7.52 16.44
N PRO A 188 -3.31 -7.39 15.31
CA PRO A 188 -3.83 -7.78 14.00
C PRO A 188 -3.84 -9.29 13.76
N ASP A 189 -3.20 -10.06 14.64
CA ASP A 189 -3.13 -11.52 14.59
C ASP A 189 -4.16 -12.11 15.57
N GLU A 190 -5.41 -11.63 15.50
CA GLU A 190 -6.57 -12.20 16.18
C GLU A 190 -7.43 -12.99 15.18
N GLU A 191 -8.10 -14.04 15.67
CA GLU A 191 -9.05 -14.81 14.87
C GLU A 191 -10.42 -14.93 15.55
N PRO A 192 -11.52 -14.94 14.77
CA PRO A 192 -11.58 -14.64 13.33
C PRO A 192 -11.17 -13.20 13.00
N LEU A 193 -10.91 -12.89 11.73
CA LEU A 193 -10.50 -11.54 11.29
C LEU A 193 -11.50 -10.44 11.73
N SER A 194 -12.79 -10.79 11.87
CA SER A 194 -13.81 -9.90 12.41
C SER A 194 -13.56 -9.46 13.85
N THR A 195 -12.90 -10.29 14.68
CA THR A 195 -12.49 -9.92 16.04
C THR A 195 -11.47 -8.79 16.00
N TYR A 196 -10.45 -8.89 15.13
CA TYR A 196 -9.49 -7.81 14.92
C TYR A 196 -10.18 -6.53 14.47
N HIS A 197 -11.08 -6.61 13.48
CA HIS A 197 -11.82 -5.43 13.01
C HIS A 197 -12.66 -4.79 14.13
N THR A 198 -13.29 -5.61 14.98
CA THR A 198 -14.08 -5.14 16.12
C THR A 198 -13.20 -4.48 17.18
N ASN A 199 -12.08 -5.10 17.54
CA ASN A 199 -11.13 -4.57 18.51
C ASN A 199 -10.48 -3.28 18.00
N LEU A 200 -10.18 -3.22 16.70
CA LEU A 200 -9.70 -2.00 16.06
C LEU A 200 -10.77 -0.90 16.11
N LYS A 201 -12.01 -1.18 15.68
CA LYS A 201 -13.14 -0.24 15.77
C LYS A 201 -13.31 0.30 17.19
N ASN A 202 -13.41 -0.58 18.18
CA ASN A 202 -13.66 -0.25 19.59
C ASN A 202 -12.46 0.41 20.28
N LYS A 203 -11.26 0.39 19.68
CA LYS A 203 -10.11 1.10 20.23
C LYS A 203 -10.33 2.61 20.14
N ALA A 204 -10.77 3.20 21.25
CA ALA A 204 -10.95 4.64 21.37
C ALA A 204 -9.64 5.39 21.13
N LEU A 205 -9.74 6.51 20.42
CA LEU A 205 -8.65 7.47 20.34
C LEU A 205 -8.60 8.28 21.63
N PRO A 206 -7.41 8.71 22.11
CA PRO A 206 -7.33 9.60 23.25
C PRO A 206 -8.09 10.90 22.95
N GLU A 207 -8.68 11.52 23.97
CA GLU A 207 -9.34 12.81 23.79
C GLU A 207 -8.37 13.87 23.26
N GLN A 208 -8.90 14.80 22.44
CA GLN A 208 -8.12 15.97 22.02
C GLN A 208 -7.88 16.86 23.25
N LYS A 209 -6.62 17.18 23.56
CA LYS A 209 -6.23 18.06 24.66
C LYS A 209 -6.12 19.50 24.20
N LYS A 210 -6.46 20.44 25.08
CA LYS A 210 -6.33 21.88 24.80
C LYS A 210 -4.87 22.25 24.57
N LEU A 211 -4.64 23.07 23.55
CA LEU A 211 -3.36 23.72 23.32
C LEU A 211 -3.17 24.84 24.34
N SER A 212 -1.95 25.00 24.84
CA SER A 212 -1.57 26.21 25.57
C SER A 212 -1.54 27.44 24.66
N ASP A 213 -1.61 28.65 25.22
CA ASP A 213 -1.46 29.91 24.47
C ASP A 213 -0.17 29.97 23.66
N LYS A 214 0.92 29.45 24.24
CA LYS A 214 2.20 29.32 23.56
C LYS A 214 2.07 28.41 22.33
N GLU A 215 1.36 27.30 22.44
CA GLU A 215 1.22 26.33 21.35
C GLU A 215 0.28 26.80 20.25
N LYS A 216 -0.89 27.36 20.59
CA LYS A 216 -1.82 27.90 19.60
C LYS A 216 -1.20 29.01 18.74
N VAL A 217 -0.25 29.76 19.30
CA VAL A 217 0.49 30.82 18.59
C VAL A 217 1.75 30.30 17.86
N LYS A 218 2.59 29.48 18.51
CA LYS A 218 3.88 29.04 17.93
C LYS A 218 3.73 27.86 16.98
N LYS A 219 3.00 26.83 17.38
CA LYS A 219 2.78 25.61 16.61
C LYS A 219 1.54 25.78 15.72
N GLY A 220 0.43 26.16 16.33
CA GLY A 220 -0.89 26.15 15.70
C GLY A 220 -1.44 24.74 15.51
N ARG A 221 -2.63 24.64 14.91
CA ARG A 221 -3.26 23.38 14.50
C ARG A 221 -2.84 23.01 13.06
N LEU A 222 -2.60 21.73 12.81
CA LEU A 222 -2.43 21.19 11.45
C LEU A 222 -3.74 20.49 11.04
N LEU A 223 -4.25 20.83 9.86
CA LEU A 223 -5.51 20.31 9.33
C LEU A 223 -5.28 19.79 7.92
N HIS A 224 -6.03 18.76 7.56
CA HIS A 224 -6.15 18.37 6.16
C HIS A 224 -7.19 19.27 5.47
N GLU A 225 -6.95 19.62 4.21
CA GLU A 225 -7.99 20.13 3.32
C GLU A 225 -9.01 19.01 3.10
N GLN A 226 -10.30 19.26 3.36
CA GLN A 226 -11.31 18.21 3.26
C GLN A 226 -11.49 17.65 1.86
N SER A 227 -11.85 16.37 1.83
CA SER A 227 -12.37 15.66 0.66
C SER A 227 -13.44 14.69 1.16
N GLY A 228 -14.70 14.85 0.74
CA GLY A 228 -15.78 13.91 1.05
C GLY A 228 -15.99 13.56 2.53
N ALA A 229 -15.79 14.52 3.44
CA ALA A 229 -15.88 14.35 4.91
C ALA A 229 -15.00 13.20 5.48
N HIS A 230 -13.85 12.94 4.84
CA HIS A 230 -12.95 11.85 5.25
C HIS A 230 -12.01 12.21 6.41
N PHE A 231 -11.66 13.48 6.59
CA PHE A 231 -10.64 13.88 7.57
C PHE A 231 -11.27 14.43 8.85
N GLY A 232 -10.54 14.35 9.95
CA GLY A 232 -11.04 14.73 11.27
C GLY A 232 -11.04 16.24 11.46
N ARG A 233 -11.96 16.72 12.29
CA ARG A 233 -12.04 18.13 12.68
C ARG A 233 -11.38 18.36 14.04
N ALA A 234 -10.87 19.56 14.27
CA ALA A 234 -10.29 19.92 15.56
C ALA A 234 -11.37 20.49 16.49
N LYS A 235 -11.42 20.04 17.74
CA LYS A 235 -12.37 20.61 18.71
C LYS A 235 -11.98 22.04 19.08
N LEU A 236 -12.94 22.95 19.01
CA LEU A 236 -12.84 24.32 19.47
C LEU A 236 -13.87 24.56 20.59
N ILE A 237 -13.50 25.33 21.61
CA ILE A 237 -14.42 25.80 22.63
C ILE A 237 -14.28 27.33 22.76
N ILE A 238 -15.39 28.04 22.57
CA ILE A 238 -15.52 29.44 22.96
C ILE A 238 -15.99 29.44 24.42
N LYS A 239 -15.12 29.87 25.33
CA LYS A 239 -15.37 29.76 26.76
C LYS A 239 -16.55 30.59 27.22
N LYS A 240 -17.20 30.10 28.27
CA LYS A 240 -18.25 30.82 29.01
C LYS A 240 -17.69 32.17 29.48
N LEU A 241 -18.46 33.23 29.28
CA LEU A 241 -18.08 34.58 29.68
C LEU A 241 -18.34 34.78 31.18
N ASP A 242 -17.40 35.45 31.85
CA ASP A 242 -17.55 35.86 33.24
C ASP A 242 -18.42 37.12 33.32
N ALA A 243 -19.67 36.93 33.75
CA ALA A 243 -20.66 38.00 33.82
C ALA A 243 -20.23 39.20 34.68
N SER A 244 -19.34 39.01 35.67
CA SER A 244 -18.84 40.08 36.53
C SER A 244 -18.04 41.15 35.76
N GLN A 245 -17.56 40.83 34.56
CA GLN A 245 -16.76 41.73 33.72
C GLN A 245 -17.60 42.63 32.81
N TRP A 246 -18.91 42.36 32.68
CA TRP A 246 -19.78 42.96 31.67
C TRP A 246 -20.74 44.00 32.26
N PRO A 247 -20.68 45.27 31.83
CA PRO A 247 -21.64 46.30 32.22
C PRO A 247 -23.05 46.00 31.72
N GLU A 248 -24.04 46.62 32.35
CA GLU A 248 -25.45 46.50 31.92
C GLU A 248 -25.68 47.03 30.49
N GLY A 249 -26.64 46.41 29.80
CA GLY A 249 -26.98 46.74 28.41
C GLY A 249 -26.01 46.20 27.36
N THR A 250 -25.19 45.20 27.73
CA THR A 250 -24.24 44.55 26.80
C THR A 250 -24.69 43.18 26.32
N ASP A 251 -25.84 42.67 26.77
CA ASP A 251 -26.31 41.30 26.46
C ASP A 251 -26.62 41.06 24.99
N ALA A 252 -26.92 42.14 24.25
CA ALA A 252 -27.13 42.11 22.80
C ALA A 252 -25.82 42.24 21.99
N TYR A 253 -24.66 42.38 22.64
CA TYR A 253 -23.37 42.35 21.94
C TYR A 253 -23.11 40.93 21.42
N GLU A 254 -22.29 40.82 20.38
CA GLU A 254 -21.97 39.53 19.75
C GLU A 254 -20.47 39.24 19.92
N VAL A 255 -20.14 38.05 20.45
CA VAL A 255 -18.80 37.49 20.31
C VAL A 255 -18.69 36.88 18.92
N VAL A 256 -17.66 37.28 18.17
CA VAL A 256 -17.48 36.92 16.76
C VAL A 256 -16.22 36.09 16.60
N LEU A 257 -16.36 34.84 16.14
CA LEU A 257 -15.25 34.00 15.71
C LEU A 257 -15.14 34.09 14.18
N GLY A 258 -14.09 34.76 13.71
CA GLY A 258 -13.79 34.87 12.27
C GLY A 258 -12.45 34.26 11.91
N GLU A 259 -12.06 34.46 10.66
CA GLU A 259 -10.72 34.14 10.17
C GLU A 259 -10.00 35.37 9.62
N LYS A 260 -8.66 35.35 9.74
CA LYS A 260 -7.76 36.34 9.13
C LYS A 260 -6.58 35.60 8.51
N ASN A 261 -6.69 35.28 7.24
CA ASN A 261 -5.76 34.40 6.57
C ASN A 261 -4.78 35.17 5.69
N ASP A 262 -3.49 34.79 5.78
CA ASP A 262 -2.48 35.16 4.80
C ASP A 262 -2.55 34.23 3.56
N SER A 263 -3.05 33.00 3.75
CA SER A 263 -3.25 31.98 2.72
C SER A 263 -4.16 30.88 3.26
N GLY A 264 -4.85 30.15 2.38
CA GLY A 264 -5.76 29.07 2.76
C GLY A 264 -7.05 29.59 3.42
N SER A 265 -7.93 28.67 3.81
CA SER A 265 -9.21 28.97 4.45
C SER A 265 -9.60 27.93 5.48
N LEU A 266 -10.48 28.32 6.40
CA LEU A 266 -11.01 27.46 7.46
C LEU A 266 -12.54 27.39 7.35
N ALA A 267 -13.11 26.34 7.91
CA ALA A 267 -14.55 26.18 8.06
C ALA A 267 -14.90 25.66 9.46
N ILE A 268 -16.10 25.96 9.93
CA ILE A 268 -16.61 25.59 11.24
C ILE A 268 -17.84 24.70 11.09
N PHE A 269 -17.96 23.70 11.95
CA PHE A 269 -19.04 22.72 11.98
C PHE A 269 -19.55 22.55 13.42
N ASP A 270 -20.76 22.03 13.56
CA ASP A 270 -21.38 21.72 14.86
C ASP A 270 -20.92 20.37 15.45
N GLN A 271 -20.44 19.44 14.61
CA GLN A 271 -19.95 18.13 15.04
C GLN A 271 -18.59 17.78 14.39
N GLU A 272 -17.82 16.91 15.06
CA GLU A 272 -16.51 16.45 14.56
C GLU A 272 -16.63 15.76 13.20
N PHE A 273 -17.74 15.05 13.06
CA PHE A 273 -18.00 14.04 12.07
C PHE A 273 -19.45 14.19 11.63
N ASP A 274 -19.70 14.24 10.32
CA ASP A 274 -21.05 14.29 9.73
C ASP A 274 -21.91 15.51 10.13
N GLY A 275 -21.30 16.50 10.81
CA GLY A 275 -21.94 17.76 11.19
C GLY A 275 -22.24 18.72 10.03
N THR A 276 -23.09 19.69 10.32
CA THR A 276 -23.52 20.76 9.41
C THR A 276 -22.54 21.94 9.46
N LYS A 277 -22.15 22.43 8.28
CA LYS A 277 -21.30 23.62 8.16
C LYS A 277 -22.02 24.83 8.73
N GLN A 278 -21.36 25.52 9.65
CA GLN A 278 -21.87 26.73 10.28
C GLN A 278 -21.51 27.97 9.46
N PRO A 279 -22.33 29.05 9.53
CA PRO A 279 -21.99 30.33 8.94
C PRO A 279 -20.69 30.85 9.55
N PHE A 280 -19.81 31.39 8.70
CA PHE A 280 -18.50 31.89 9.10
C PHE A 280 -18.28 33.29 8.50
N PRO A 281 -18.11 34.36 9.30
CA PRO A 281 -17.84 34.35 10.73
C PRO A 281 -19.02 33.88 11.60
N LEU A 282 -18.69 33.18 12.67
CA LEU A 282 -19.64 32.63 13.64
C LEU A 282 -19.92 33.66 14.73
N LYS A 283 -21.19 33.85 15.09
CA LYS A 283 -21.64 34.89 16.01
C LYS A 283 -22.48 34.28 17.12
N TYR A 284 -22.19 34.66 18.36
CA TYR A 284 -22.98 34.30 19.53
C TYR A 284 -23.29 35.54 20.34
N LYS A 285 -24.52 35.66 20.86
CA LYS A 285 -24.83 36.76 21.78
C LYS A 285 -24.05 36.57 23.08
N VAL A 286 -23.68 37.69 23.69
CA VAL A 286 -23.02 37.70 24.99
C VAL A 286 -23.89 37.06 26.06
N SER A 287 -25.21 37.27 26.02
CA SER A 287 -26.18 36.59 26.89
C SER A 287 -26.07 35.06 26.81
N ASP A 288 -25.99 34.50 25.60
CA ASP A 288 -25.87 33.05 25.41
C ASP A 288 -24.55 32.50 25.97
N LEU A 289 -23.45 33.24 25.78
CA LEU A 289 -22.13 32.83 26.25
C LEU A 289 -21.91 33.08 27.75
N LYS A 290 -22.69 33.96 28.39
CA LYS A 290 -22.77 34.08 29.86
C LYS A 290 -23.46 32.88 30.48
N ALA A 291 -24.38 32.23 29.77
CA ALA A 291 -25.06 31.03 30.24
C ALA A 291 -24.15 29.79 30.13
N ALA A 292 -23.54 29.56 28.96
CA ALA A 292 -22.73 28.37 28.70
C ALA A 292 -21.61 28.60 27.67
N GLU A 293 -20.57 27.76 27.72
CA GLU A 293 -19.58 27.69 26.64
C GLU A 293 -20.16 27.06 25.37
N LYS A 294 -19.53 27.32 24.21
CA LYS A 294 -19.94 26.75 22.92
C LYS A 294 -18.82 25.90 22.33
N ALA A 295 -19.14 24.64 22.05
CA ALA A 295 -18.25 23.71 21.36
C ALA A 295 -18.56 23.68 19.86
N VAL A 296 -17.53 23.84 19.03
CA VAL A 296 -17.61 23.76 17.57
C VAL A 296 -16.38 23.03 17.01
N TRP A 297 -16.40 22.70 15.72
CA TRP A 297 -15.40 21.84 15.10
C TRP A 297 -14.76 22.49 13.89
N LEU A 298 -13.44 22.58 13.92
CA LEU A 298 -12.62 23.27 12.93
C LEU A 298 -12.16 22.34 11.81
N GLU A 299 -12.33 22.81 10.59
CA GLU A 299 -11.99 22.12 9.36
C GLU A 299 -11.08 22.97 8.47
N GLY A 300 -10.18 22.32 7.71
CA GLY A 300 -9.40 22.97 6.68
C GLY A 300 -10.21 23.12 5.38
N GLY A 301 -10.48 24.36 4.97
CA GLY A 301 -11.22 24.66 3.74
C GLY A 301 -10.34 24.61 2.49
N SER A 302 -9.18 25.28 2.53
CA SER A 302 -8.20 25.25 1.44
C SER A 302 -6.77 25.30 1.97
N SER A 303 -5.86 24.60 1.30
CA SER A 303 -4.46 24.48 1.69
C SER A 303 -3.73 25.82 1.79
N THR A 304 -2.85 25.91 2.78
CA THR A 304 -2.02 27.09 3.07
C THR A 304 -0.71 27.01 2.31
N THR A 305 -0.22 28.13 1.78
CA THR A 305 1.07 28.21 1.06
C THR A 305 2.28 28.31 2.00
N LYS A 306 2.04 28.58 3.29
CA LYS A 306 3.06 28.67 4.34
C LYS A 306 2.54 28.17 5.70
N TRP A 307 3.46 27.74 6.57
CA TRP A 307 3.13 27.40 7.96
C TRP A 307 2.40 28.53 8.66
N ARG A 308 1.27 28.19 9.30
CA ARG A 308 0.45 29.12 10.07
C ARG A 308 -0.14 30.24 9.20
N GLY A 309 -0.43 29.91 7.94
CA GLY A 309 -0.98 30.84 6.95
C GLY A 309 -2.45 31.21 7.22
N ALA A 310 -3.19 30.39 7.95
CA ALA A 310 -4.55 30.69 8.38
C ALA A 310 -4.59 31.02 9.88
N ARG A 311 -5.58 31.82 10.31
CA ARG A 311 -5.72 32.21 11.72
C ARG A 311 -7.19 32.41 12.08
N LEU A 312 -7.59 31.79 13.18
CA LEU A 312 -8.84 32.08 13.88
C LEU A 312 -8.69 33.34 14.72
N ASP A 313 -9.71 34.20 14.70
CA ASP A 313 -9.74 35.48 15.37
C ASP A 313 -11.05 35.59 16.17
N LEU A 314 -10.95 35.58 17.50
CA LEU A 314 -12.07 35.77 18.41
C LEU A 314 -12.13 37.23 18.82
N GLY A 315 -13.28 37.84 18.54
CA GLY A 315 -13.52 39.27 18.70
C GLY A 315 -14.93 39.55 19.21
N LEU A 316 -15.34 40.80 19.04
CA LEU A 316 -16.59 41.34 19.56
C LEU A 316 -17.17 42.37 18.59
N ASP A 317 -18.49 42.39 18.43
CA ASP A 317 -19.22 43.47 17.80
C ASP A 317 -20.43 43.86 18.68
N ARG A 318 -21.03 45.00 18.40
CA ARG A 318 -22.22 45.49 19.11
C ARG A 318 -23.35 45.86 18.14
N PRO A 319 -24.60 45.98 18.61
CA PRO A 319 -25.69 46.51 17.79
C PRO A 319 -25.42 47.92 17.24
N ALA A 320 -26.15 48.30 16.19
CA ALA A 320 -26.10 49.66 15.65
C ALA A 320 -26.59 50.71 16.66
N GLY A 321 -26.14 51.96 16.52
CA GLY A 321 -26.49 53.09 17.40
C GLY A 321 -25.27 53.78 18.03
N GLY A 322 -25.42 55.02 18.50
CA GLY A 322 -24.34 55.79 19.12
C GLY A 322 -23.18 56.11 18.16
N LEU A 323 -21.95 56.18 18.70
CA LEU A 323 -20.74 56.45 17.91
C LEU A 323 -20.54 55.44 16.77
N PRO A 324 -19.82 55.80 15.69
CA PRO A 324 -19.46 54.87 14.64
C PRO A 324 -18.76 53.62 15.22
N LYS A 325 -19.40 52.46 15.06
CA LYS A 325 -18.89 51.18 15.58
C LYS A 325 -17.87 50.56 14.63
N LYS A 326 -16.87 49.89 15.21
CA LYS A 326 -15.96 48.98 14.51
C LYS A 326 -15.85 47.70 15.32
N ALA A 327 -16.10 46.55 14.70
CA ALA A 327 -15.90 45.26 15.33
C ALA A 327 -14.47 45.16 15.87
N LYS A 328 -14.34 44.65 17.09
CA LYS A 328 -13.08 44.49 17.81
C LYS A 328 -12.53 43.10 17.55
N HIS A 329 -11.27 43.03 17.17
CA HIS A 329 -10.60 41.78 16.84
C HIS A 329 -9.49 41.43 17.81
N ASN A 330 -8.98 40.20 17.68
CA ASN A 330 -7.84 39.64 18.40
C ASN A 330 -7.98 39.65 19.94
N GLY A 331 -9.19 39.53 20.49
CA GLY A 331 -9.38 39.27 21.92
C GLY A 331 -8.79 37.91 22.33
N ASP A 332 -8.92 36.93 21.44
CA ASP A 332 -8.11 35.72 21.41
C ASP A 332 -7.88 35.30 19.94
N TRP A 333 -6.87 34.48 19.67
CA TRP A 333 -6.60 33.95 18.32
C TRP A 333 -5.72 32.70 18.35
N SER A 334 -5.83 31.89 17.29
CA SER A 334 -5.02 30.68 17.09
C SER A 334 -4.61 30.53 15.63
N ARG A 335 -3.40 30.01 15.40
CA ARG A 335 -2.87 29.77 14.05
C ARG A 335 -3.20 28.37 13.56
N CYS A 336 -3.41 28.25 12.26
CA CYS A 336 -3.70 27.00 11.58
C CYS A 336 -2.85 26.84 10.32
N THR A 337 -2.51 25.60 9.99
CA THR A 337 -1.87 25.20 8.73
C THR A 337 -2.75 24.14 8.10
N VAL A 338 -3.19 24.39 6.87
CA VAL A 338 -4.04 23.46 6.12
C VAL A 338 -3.20 22.84 5.01
N VAL A 339 -3.22 21.52 4.88
CA VAL A 339 -2.42 20.80 3.89
C VAL A 339 -3.29 19.89 3.04
N LYS A 340 -2.92 19.73 1.77
CA LYS A 340 -3.55 18.79 0.85
C LYS A 340 -2.47 17.82 0.36
N ILE A 341 -2.67 16.53 0.57
CA ILE A 341 -1.88 15.50 -0.11
C ILE A 341 -2.39 15.44 -1.55
N LYS A 342 -1.52 15.80 -2.51
CA LYS A 342 -1.81 15.79 -3.94
C LYS A 342 -1.76 14.39 -4.53
N GLU A 343 -0.75 13.62 -4.13
CA GLU A 343 -0.44 12.33 -4.75
C GLU A 343 0.20 11.40 -3.71
N VAL A 344 -0.22 10.12 -3.75
CA VAL A 344 0.50 8.99 -3.16
C VAL A 344 0.91 8.07 -4.30
N LYS A 345 2.18 7.69 -4.37
CA LYS A 345 2.70 6.86 -5.47
C LYS A 345 3.70 5.81 -5.02
N LEU A 346 3.89 4.82 -5.87
CA LEU A 346 5.00 3.89 -5.79
C LEU A 346 6.27 4.57 -6.32
N GLU A 347 7.25 4.80 -5.46
CA GLU A 347 8.57 5.26 -5.84
C GLU A 347 9.41 4.08 -6.31
N TYR A 348 9.43 3.89 -7.62
CA TYR A 348 10.20 2.83 -8.24
C TYR A 348 11.00 3.36 -9.41
N ARG A 349 12.30 3.06 -9.39
CA ARG A 349 13.21 3.30 -10.52
C ARG A 349 13.68 1.94 -11.04
N PRO A 350 13.38 1.60 -12.30
CA PRO A 350 13.88 0.37 -12.90
C PRO A 350 15.40 0.29 -12.77
N PRO A 351 15.93 -0.84 -12.27
CA PRO A 351 17.36 -1.02 -12.19
C PRO A 351 17.96 -1.06 -13.60
N ARG A 352 19.11 -0.41 -13.81
CA ARG A 352 19.83 -0.51 -15.08
C ARG A 352 20.35 -1.93 -15.28
N ARG A 353 20.16 -2.49 -16.48
CA ARG A 353 20.64 -3.82 -16.87
C ARG A 353 20.20 -4.94 -15.91
N ARG A 354 19.02 -4.82 -15.30
CA ARG A 354 18.39 -5.88 -14.50
C ARG A 354 16.90 -5.94 -14.77
N ALA A 355 16.29 -7.10 -14.49
CA ALA A 355 14.86 -7.26 -14.59
C ALA A 355 14.09 -6.21 -13.76
N ASN A 356 13.06 -5.68 -14.39
CA ASN A 356 12.13 -4.77 -13.74
C ASN A 356 11.21 -5.56 -12.79
N ALA A 357 11.11 -5.10 -11.55
CA ALA A 357 10.20 -5.62 -10.54
C ALA A 357 8.81 -4.99 -10.61
N TRP A 358 8.65 -3.83 -11.26
CA TRP A 358 7.38 -3.13 -11.37
C TRP A 358 6.81 -3.21 -12.79
N ASP A 359 5.72 -3.96 -12.94
CA ASP A 359 4.89 -3.97 -14.14
C ASP A 359 3.75 -2.95 -13.96
N ALA A 360 4.00 -1.74 -14.46
CA ALA A 360 3.06 -0.61 -14.34
C ALA A 360 1.75 -0.85 -15.10
N VAL A 361 1.78 -1.62 -16.21
CA VAL A 361 0.60 -1.85 -17.07
C VAL A 361 -0.43 -2.68 -16.32
N ASN A 362 0.01 -3.72 -15.62
CA ASN A 362 -0.88 -4.62 -14.88
C ASN A 362 -0.94 -4.34 -13.37
N ASN A 363 -0.26 -3.28 -12.91
CA ASN A 363 -0.07 -2.95 -11.49
C ASN A 363 0.52 -4.11 -10.64
N ARG A 364 1.46 -4.87 -11.21
CA ARG A 364 2.08 -6.04 -10.54
C ARG A 364 3.47 -5.71 -10.03
N PHE A 365 3.76 -6.08 -8.79
CA PHE A 365 5.10 -5.99 -8.21
C PHE A 365 5.69 -7.39 -8.01
N PHE A 366 6.80 -7.68 -8.69
CA PHE A 366 7.49 -8.97 -8.64
C PHE A 366 8.42 -9.04 -7.44
N ILE A 367 8.03 -9.84 -6.45
CA ILE A 367 8.70 -9.86 -5.14
C ILE A 367 9.96 -10.75 -5.08
N ASN A 368 10.26 -11.50 -6.14
CA ASN A 368 11.37 -12.45 -6.20
C ASN A 368 12.55 -11.99 -7.07
N MET A 369 12.59 -10.70 -7.45
CA MET A 369 13.73 -10.13 -8.21
C MET A 369 14.98 -9.90 -7.35
N LYS A 370 14.86 -10.08 -6.03
CA LYS A 370 15.92 -10.10 -5.02
C LYS A 370 15.53 -11.14 -3.96
N SER A 371 16.48 -11.56 -3.14
CA SER A 371 16.22 -12.43 -2.01
C SER A 371 15.18 -11.83 -1.05
N ASP A 372 14.35 -12.68 -0.45
CA ASP A 372 13.46 -12.30 0.64
C ASP A 372 14.30 -11.88 1.88
N PRO A 373 13.91 -10.80 2.61
CA PRO A 373 12.73 -9.95 2.42
C PRO A 373 12.95 -8.78 1.45
N ASN A 374 14.17 -8.58 0.92
CA ASN A 374 14.51 -7.39 0.15
C ASN A 374 13.74 -7.25 -1.17
N GLY A 375 13.32 -8.36 -1.78
CA GLY A 375 12.47 -8.34 -2.97
C GLY A 375 11.05 -7.80 -2.72
N ARG A 376 10.56 -7.84 -1.47
CA ARG A 376 9.23 -7.33 -1.08
C ARG A 376 9.21 -5.87 -0.66
N LYS A 377 10.38 -5.24 -0.49
CA LYS A 377 10.50 -3.83 -0.10
C LYS A 377 10.08 -2.93 -1.25
N ILE A 378 9.14 -2.02 -0.95
CA ILE A 378 8.73 -0.95 -1.85
C ILE A 378 8.86 0.40 -1.15
N THR A 379 9.06 1.47 -1.92
CA THR A 379 9.08 2.83 -1.39
C THR A 379 7.79 3.54 -1.79
N LEU A 380 7.09 4.13 -0.83
CA LEU A 380 5.94 5.00 -1.10
C LEU A 380 6.42 6.44 -1.10
N GLY A 381 5.96 7.23 -2.05
CA GLY A 381 6.18 8.67 -2.15
C GLY A 381 4.88 9.43 -1.96
N VAL A 382 4.95 10.53 -1.22
CA VAL A 382 3.82 11.43 -0.97
C VAL A 382 4.22 12.84 -1.35
N GLN A 383 3.37 13.50 -2.14
CA GLN A 383 3.53 14.90 -2.54
C GLN A 383 2.37 15.73 -2.00
N LEU A 384 2.69 16.81 -1.30
CA LEU A 384 1.71 17.85 -0.95
C LEU A 384 1.45 18.77 -2.15
N THR A 385 0.26 19.35 -2.23
CA THR A 385 -0.06 20.41 -3.22
C THR A 385 0.85 21.62 -3.00
N GLU A 386 0.92 22.09 -1.76
CA GLU A 386 1.76 23.21 -1.34
C GLU A 386 3.09 22.73 -0.78
N LYS A 387 4.17 23.45 -1.10
CA LYS A 387 5.56 23.08 -0.75
C LYS A 387 5.88 23.39 0.72
N LEU A 388 5.30 22.62 1.63
CA LEU A 388 5.51 22.78 3.08
C LEU A 388 6.50 21.74 3.61
N ARG A 389 7.60 22.22 4.24
CA ARG A 389 8.59 21.37 4.93
C ARG A 389 8.12 21.00 6.33
N GLY A 390 8.39 19.77 6.76
CA GLY A 390 8.26 19.33 8.15
C GLY A 390 6.87 18.81 8.53
N VAL A 391 5.96 18.66 7.57
CA VAL A 391 4.66 18.01 7.78
C VAL A 391 4.91 16.52 7.98
N VAL A 392 4.41 15.96 9.08
CA VAL A 392 4.53 14.53 9.39
C VAL A 392 3.42 13.78 8.66
N VAL A 393 3.81 12.80 7.85
CA VAL A 393 2.92 11.95 7.04
C VAL A 393 3.12 10.50 7.44
N HIS A 394 2.02 9.76 7.64
CA HIS A 394 2.00 8.31 7.85
C HIS A 394 1.72 7.58 6.54
N PHE A 395 2.40 6.46 6.29
CA PHE A 395 2.34 5.68 5.05
C PHE A 395 1.69 4.32 5.32
N MET A 396 0.70 3.94 4.52
CA MET A 396 -0.15 2.78 4.79
C MET A 396 -0.17 1.83 3.59
N LEU A 397 -0.11 0.53 3.87
CA LEU A 397 -0.47 -0.55 2.95
C LEU A 397 -1.86 -1.04 3.31
N VAL A 398 -2.88 -0.43 2.70
CA VAL A 398 -4.27 -0.83 2.93
C VAL A 398 -4.52 -2.15 2.22
N GLU A 399 -4.71 -3.23 2.97
CA GLU A 399 -5.12 -4.53 2.43
C GLU A 399 -6.46 -4.41 1.70
N HIS A 400 -6.52 -4.94 0.47
CA HIS A 400 -7.78 -5.05 -0.27
C HIS A 400 -8.74 -6.01 0.44
N LYS A 401 -10.03 -5.69 0.44
CA LYS A 401 -11.09 -6.50 1.10
C LYS A 401 -11.18 -7.97 0.67
N ASP A 402 -10.59 -8.30 -0.49
CA ASP A 402 -10.61 -9.63 -1.10
C ASP A 402 -9.30 -10.42 -0.93
N ASN A 403 -8.31 -9.88 -0.22
CA ASN A 403 -7.13 -10.67 0.17
C ASN A 403 -7.57 -11.89 0.99
N ARG A 404 -6.94 -13.05 0.74
CA ARG A 404 -7.27 -14.37 1.32
C ARG A 404 -8.59 -15.00 0.84
N LYS A 405 -9.23 -14.42 -0.18
CA LYS A 405 -10.48 -14.92 -0.75
C LYS A 405 -10.31 -15.37 -2.20
N ALA A 406 -11.21 -16.24 -2.65
CA ALA A 406 -11.25 -16.74 -4.03
C ALA A 406 -11.30 -15.63 -5.09
N ALA A 407 -12.00 -14.52 -4.80
CA ALA A 407 -12.09 -13.37 -5.70
C ALA A 407 -10.72 -12.73 -6.05
N ASN A 408 -9.69 -12.93 -5.22
CA ASN A 408 -8.35 -12.41 -5.48
C ASN A 408 -7.32 -13.51 -5.74
N TRP A 409 -7.30 -14.52 -4.87
CA TRP A 409 -6.34 -15.62 -4.94
C TRP A 409 -6.73 -16.68 -5.97
N GLY A 410 -8.00 -16.76 -6.38
CA GLY A 410 -8.56 -17.85 -7.19
C GLY A 410 -9.07 -19.02 -6.36
N LYS A 411 -8.67 -19.09 -5.09
CA LYS A 411 -9.16 -20.01 -4.04
C LYS A 411 -9.22 -19.27 -2.70
N ASP A 412 -10.15 -19.65 -1.84
CA ASP A 412 -10.15 -19.16 -0.46
C ASP A 412 -8.96 -19.72 0.31
N MET A 413 -8.50 -18.97 1.31
CA MET A 413 -7.56 -19.48 2.29
C MET A 413 -8.12 -20.79 2.91
N PRO A 414 -7.33 -21.86 3.04
CA PRO A 414 -7.81 -23.15 3.51
C PRO A 414 -8.56 -23.07 4.85
N THR A 415 -9.87 -23.35 4.81
CA THR A 415 -10.73 -23.54 5.96
C THR A 415 -11.13 -25.02 6.03
N GLY A 416 -11.27 -25.61 7.21
CA GLY A 416 -11.64 -27.03 7.37
C GLY A 416 -10.91 -27.74 8.50
N ALA A 417 -10.67 -29.04 8.31
CA ALA A 417 -10.07 -29.91 9.33
C ALA A 417 -8.73 -29.35 9.86
N PRO A 418 -8.40 -29.52 11.16
CA PRO A 418 -7.20 -28.95 11.78
C PRO A 418 -5.89 -29.23 11.03
N SER A 419 -5.76 -30.42 10.44
CA SER A 419 -4.58 -30.83 9.65
C SER A 419 -4.37 -30.03 8.36
N ASN A 420 -5.34 -29.22 7.94
CA ASN A 420 -5.33 -28.50 6.67
C ASN A 420 -5.73 -27.02 6.78
N LYS A 421 -6.21 -26.60 7.96
CA LYS A 421 -6.70 -25.26 8.19
C LYS A 421 -5.51 -24.31 8.34
N TRP A 422 -5.48 -23.27 7.53
CA TRP A 422 -4.55 -22.17 7.75
C TRP A 422 -5.14 -21.24 8.81
N VAL A 423 -4.35 -20.95 9.83
CA VAL A 423 -4.73 -20.07 10.93
C VAL A 423 -3.86 -18.82 10.81
N TRP A 424 -4.46 -17.70 10.39
CA TRP A 424 -3.74 -16.48 10.05
C TRP A 424 -2.92 -15.98 11.23
N LYS A 425 -3.44 -16.06 12.47
CA LYS A 425 -2.70 -15.63 13.66
C LYS A 425 -1.40 -16.43 13.89
N ASP A 426 -1.35 -17.69 13.47
CA ASP A 426 -0.20 -18.57 13.68
C ASP A 426 0.87 -18.40 12.60
N ILE A 427 0.48 -17.90 11.41
CA ILE A 427 1.42 -17.58 10.33
C ILE A 427 2.42 -16.51 10.79
N THR A 428 3.71 -16.81 10.62
CA THR A 428 4.79 -15.90 11.02
C THR A 428 4.64 -14.50 10.43
N LYS A 429 4.91 -13.48 11.24
CA LYS A 429 4.92 -12.08 10.80
C LYS A 429 5.89 -11.82 9.63
N ALA A 430 6.90 -12.67 9.45
CA ALA A 430 7.91 -12.51 8.41
C ALA A 430 7.33 -12.56 6.98
N VAL A 431 6.25 -13.32 6.75
CA VAL A 431 5.63 -13.44 5.41
C VAL A 431 4.47 -12.47 5.18
N LYS A 432 4.05 -11.74 6.22
CA LYS A 432 2.97 -10.75 6.14
C LYS A 432 3.54 -9.40 5.69
N HIS A 433 2.66 -8.47 5.32
CA HIS A 433 3.07 -7.11 5.00
C HIS A 433 3.52 -6.35 6.27
N SER A 434 4.30 -5.29 6.09
CA SER A 434 4.79 -4.46 7.18
C SER A 434 4.90 -2.99 6.74
N ASP A 435 4.04 -2.17 7.29
CA ASP A 435 3.99 -0.70 7.17
C ASP A 435 4.04 -0.02 8.54
N LYS A 436 4.34 -0.78 9.61
CA LYS A 436 4.41 -0.35 11.00
C LYS A 436 5.71 -0.80 11.65
N SER A 437 6.22 -0.02 12.61
CA SER A 437 7.38 -0.43 13.42
C SER A 437 7.12 -1.66 14.28
N ASN A 438 5.86 -1.87 14.66
CA ASN A 438 5.35 -3.10 15.26
C ASN A 438 3.91 -3.24 14.77
N ARG A 439 3.53 -4.43 14.27
CA ARG A 439 2.21 -4.70 13.67
C ARG A 439 1.04 -4.44 14.63
N GLN A 440 1.26 -4.51 15.95
CA GLN A 440 0.25 -4.18 16.95
C GLN A 440 -0.01 -2.68 17.10
N LYS A 441 0.87 -1.80 16.61
CA LYS A 441 0.62 -0.35 16.66
C LYS A 441 -0.53 0.01 15.74
N ILE A 442 -1.32 1.01 16.12
CA ILE A 442 -2.30 1.57 15.18
C ILE A 442 -1.60 2.47 14.16
N LEU A 443 -0.64 3.29 14.60
CA LEU A 443 0.05 4.25 13.74
C LEU A 443 1.06 3.56 12.83
N HIS A 444 0.98 3.92 11.56
CA HIS A 444 1.88 3.47 10.51
C HIS A 444 3.22 4.21 10.54
N LEU A 445 4.20 3.70 9.81
CA LEU A 445 5.49 4.34 9.64
C LEU A 445 5.29 5.77 9.12
N SER A 446 6.04 6.71 9.68
CA SER A 446 5.94 8.12 9.31
C SER A 446 7.29 8.72 8.90
N GLU A 447 7.19 9.86 8.21
CA GLU A 447 8.33 10.68 7.84
C GLU A 447 7.91 12.15 7.62
N LYS A 448 8.88 13.07 7.65
CA LYS A 448 8.63 14.51 7.47
C LYS A 448 8.87 14.98 6.03
N THR A 449 8.00 15.85 5.53
CA THR A 449 8.17 16.48 4.22
C THR A 449 9.42 17.35 4.14
N ASN A 450 10.08 17.33 2.97
CA ASN A 450 11.22 18.19 2.66
C ASN A 450 10.76 19.58 2.17
N ARG A 451 11.71 20.44 1.73
CA ARG A 451 11.43 21.79 1.21
C ARG A 451 10.50 21.83 -0.02
N LYS A 452 10.33 20.71 -0.73
CA LYS A 452 9.44 20.58 -1.89
C LYS A 452 8.05 20.04 -1.51
N GLY A 453 7.74 19.90 -0.21
CA GLY A 453 6.49 19.27 0.24
C GLY A 453 6.43 17.76 -0.08
N TYR A 454 7.58 17.12 -0.28
CA TYR A 454 7.67 15.73 -0.69
C TYR A 454 8.32 14.88 0.40
N VAL A 455 7.86 13.63 0.53
CA VAL A 455 8.38 12.66 1.49
C VAL A 455 8.27 11.24 0.95
N LYS A 456 9.15 10.34 1.40
CA LYS A 456 9.11 8.92 1.03
C LYS A 456 9.42 8.01 2.21
N LYS A 457 8.89 6.79 2.20
CA LYS A 457 9.16 5.75 3.21
C LYS A 457 9.16 4.36 2.60
N GLU A 458 10.08 3.52 3.05
CA GLU A 458 10.10 2.09 2.70
C GLU A 458 9.11 1.31 3.57
N VAL A 459 8.37 0.40 2.93
CA VAL A 459 7.44 -0.57 3.53
C VAL A 459 7.65 -1.93 2.86
N ILE A 460 7.07 -2.99 3.41
CA ILE A 460 7.27 -4.37 2.94
C ILE A 460 5.92 -4.99 2.56
N LEU A 461 5.81 -5.49 1.32
CA LEU A 461 4.65 -6.26 0.86
C LEU A 461 4.60 -7.65 1.52
N SER A 462 3.45 -8.32 1.45
CA SER A 462 3.34 -9.73 1.87
C SER A 462 4.08 -10.66 0.89
N ARG A 463 4.31 -11.90 1.32
CA ARG A 463 4.83 -12.98 0.46
C ARG A 463 3.72 -13.69 -0.32
N PHE A 464 2.45 -13.45 -0.03
CA PHE A 464 1.34 -14.13 -0.68
C PHE A 464 1.09 -13.54 -2.07
N GLY A 465 1.36 -14.34 -3.10
CA GLY A 465 1.01 -14.05 -4.48
C GLY A 465 -0.47 -13.72 -4.58
N GLY A 466 -0.79 -12.63 -5.28
CA GLY A 466 -2.15 -12.16 -5.48
C GLY A 466 -2.59 -11.10 -4.49
N ASP A 467 -1.98 -10.97 -3.30
CA ASP A 467 -2.35 -9.92 -2.34
C ASP A 467 -2.29 -8.54 -3.00
N LYS A 468 -3.33 -7.74 -2.76
CA LYS A 468 -3.50 -6.38 -3.27
C LYS A 468 -3.40 -5.38 -2.11
N PHE A 469 -2.70 -4.27 -2.37
CA PHE A 469 -2.55 -3.17 -1.42
C PHE A 469 -2.81 -1.83 -2.10
N TYR A 470 -3.74 -1.04 -1.55
CA TYR A 470 -3.82 0.38 -1.88
C TYR A 470 -2.70 1.13 -1.15
N LEU A 471 -1.96 1.95 -1.87
CA LEU A 471 -0.93 2.81 -1.29
C LEU A 471 -1.62 4.05 -0.76
N ALA A 472 -1.53 4.30 0.55
CA ALA A 472 -2.26 5.39 1.18
C ALA A 472 -1.40 6.20 2.14
N ALA A 473 -1.87 7.42 2.44
CA ALA A 473 -1.24 8.31 3.40
C ALA A 473 -2.23 9.21 4.13
N CYS A 474 -1.84 9.64 5.33
CA CYS A 474 -2.53 10.66 6.11
C CYS A 474 -1.52 11.50 6.92
N ILE A 475 -1.97 12.64 7.44
CA ILE A 475 -1.16 13.44 8.36
C ILE A 475 -1.29 12.94 9.80
N GLU A 476 -0.29 13.22 10.64
CA GLU A 476 -0.26 12.80 12.06
C GLU A 476 -1.47 13.26 12.87
N GLN A 477 -2.14 14.35 12.45
CA GLN A 477 -3.26 14.94 13.17
C GLN A 477 -4.64 14.37 12.79
N ASP A 478 -4.67 13.31 11.96
CA ASP A 478 -5.84 12.49 11.59
C ASP A 478 -5.69 11.01 12.00
N PRO A 479 -5.51 10.70 13.30
CA PRO A 479 -5.16 9.36 13.75
C PRO A 479 -6.27 8.32 13.56
N HIS A 480 -7.53 8.73 13.35
CA HIS A 480 -8.63 7.80 13.02
C HIS A 480 -8.39 7.08 11.69
N LEU A 481 -7.73 7.72 10.72
CA LEU A 481 -7.42 7.12 9.42
C LEU A 481 -6.43 5.96 9.54
N ALA A 482 -5.62 5.91 10.59
CA ALA A 482 -4.71 4.79 10.83
C ALA A 482 -5.46 3.46 11.06
N LYS A 483 -6.76 3.52 11.36
CA LYS A 483 -7.67 2.39 11.59
C LYS A 483 -8.45 1.97 10.33
N TYR A 484 -8.22 2.60 9.18
CA TYR A 484 -8.98 2.34 7.94
C TYR A 484 -8.86 0.88 7.49
N ILE A 485 -9.99 0.28 7.10
CA ILE A 485 -10.08 -1.07 6.52
C ILE A 485 -10.96 -1.00 5.28
N ASP A 486 -10.42 -1.45 4.14
CA ASP A 486 -11.15 -1.47 2.88
C ASP A 486 -12.39 -2.38 2.95
N GLY A 487 -13.52 -1.90 2.42
CA GLY A 487 -14.80 -2.62 2.42
C GLY A 487 -15.49 -2.79 3.78
N HIS A 488 -14.92 -2.32 4.89
CA HIS A 488 -15.57 -2.42 6.21
C HIS A 488 -16.66 -1.35 6.40
N ALA A 489 -17.83 -1.73 6.91
CA ALA A 489 -19.00 -0.84 7.03
C ALA A 489 -18.74 0.45 7.85
N ASP A 490 -17.97 0.38 8.95
CA ASP A 490 -17.60 1.57 9.73
C ASP A 490 -16.20 2.11 9.44
N LEU A 491 -15.17 1.26 9.59
CA LEU A 491 -13.76 1.65 9.36
C LEU A 491 -13.45 2.05 7.91
N GLY A 492 -14.28 1.64 6.94
CA GLY A 492 -14.15 1.98 5.53
C GLY A 492 -14.87 3.26 5.09
N LYS A 493 -15.67 3.90 5.97
CA LYS A 493 -16.45 5.12 5.64
C LYS A 493 -15.54 6.31 5.32
N ARG A 494 -14.44 6.46 6.05
CA ARG A 494 -13.53 7.61 5.94
C ARG A 494 -12.18 7.19 5.38
N LYS A 495 -11.88 7.66 4.18
CA LYS A 495 -10.74 7.18 3.40
C LYS A 495 -9.51 8.05 3.60
N PRO A 496 -8.31 7.47 3.84
CA PRO A 496 -7.06 8.21 3.68
C PRO A 496 -6.90 8.65 2.23
N VAL A 497 -5.90 9.48 1.94
CA VAL A 497 -5.56 9.77 0.54
C VAL A 497 -4.88 8.54 -0.04
N MET A 498 -5.45 7.97 -1.11
CA MET A 498 -4.99 6.71 -1.69
C MET A 498 -4.62 6.89 -3.16
N ARG A 499 -3.63 6.12 -3.61
CA ARG A 499 -3.46 5.84 -5.03
C ARG A 499 -4.68 5.06 -5.55
N ALA A 500 -5.20 5.43 -6.72
CA ALA A 500 -6.40 4.81 -7.29
C ALA A 500 -6.22 3.29 -7.52
N ASP A 501 -5.12 2.90 -8.15
CA ASP A 501 -4.86 1.49 -8.44
C ASP A 501 -4.07 0.80 -7.32
N PRO A 502 -4.48 -0.41 -6.89
CA PRO A 502 -3.74 -1.19 -5.93
C PRO A 502 -2.48 -1.79 -6.58
N VAL A 503 -1.44 -2.00 -5.78
CA VAL A 503 -0.30 -2.84 -6.16
C VAL A 503 -0.64 -4.29 -5.84
N GLN A 504 -0.49 -5.17 -6.83
CA GLN A 504 -0.69 -6.62 -6.64
C GLN A 504 0.66 -7.36 -6.55
N VAL A 505 0.80 -8.23 -5.55
CA VAL A 505 1.97 -9.08 -5.34
C VAL A 505 2.00 -10.19 -6.40
N TRP A 506 3.10 -10.29 -7.14
CA TRP A 506 3.33 -11.33 -8.14
C TRP A 506 4.77 -11.85 -8.05
N ARG A 507 5.05 -12.91 -8.80
CA ARG A 507 6.41 -13.42 -9.03
C ARG A 507 6.74 -13.44 -10.51
N LYS A 508 8.02 -13.48 -10.83
CA LYS A 508 8.51 -13.56 -12.20
C LYS A 508 9.73 -14.46 -12.26
N PHE A 509 9.79 -15.32 -13.25
CA PHE A 509 10.96 -16.15 -13.52
C PHE A 509 11.12 -16.36 -15.01
N TRP A 510 12.29 -16.84 -15.39
CA TRP A 510 12.63 -17.13 -16.78
C TRP A 510 12.96 -18.61 -16.94
N TYR A 511 12.71 -19.12 -18.13
CA TYR A 511 13.27 -20.39 -18.54
C TYR A 511 14.25 -20.17 -19.70
N LYS A 512 15.32 -20.96 -19.72
CA LYS A 512 16.30 -20.95 -20.82
C LYS A 512 16.26 -22.29 -21.52
N GLU A 513 15.74 -22.27 -22.74
CA GLU A 513 15.71 -23.46 -23.59
C GLU A 513 17.12 -23.87 -24.01
N VAL A 514 17.47 -25.13 -23.75
CA VAL A 514 18.72 -25.77 -24.18
C VAL A 514 18.40 -26.78 -25.27
N LYS A 515 19.08 -26.68 -26.41
CA LYS A 515 18.85 -27.52 -27.61
C LYS A 515 20.12 -28.07 -28.21
N VAL A 516 19.98 -29.05 -29.10
CA VAL A 516 21.05 -29.49 -30.01
C VAL A 516 20.72 -29.03 -31.42
N ARG A 517 21.66 -28.36 -32.07
CA ARG A 517 21.47 -27.86 -33.44
C ARG A 517 21.19 -29.03 -34.40
N GLY A 518 20.13 -28.90 -35.19
CA GLY A 518 19.70 -29.94 -36.14
C GLY A 518 18.90 -31.08 -35.52
N ILE A 519 18.54 -30.99 -34.23
CA ILE A 519 17.60 -31.92 -33.59
C ILE A 519 16.35 -31.18 -33.16
N THR A 520 15.21 -31.64 -33.66
CA THR A 520 13.91 -31.05 -33.39
C THR A 520 13.19 -31.86 -32.32
N VAL A 521 12.87 -31.20 -31.21
CA VAL A 521 12.00 -31.72 -30.13
C VAL A 521 10.88 -30.72 -29.91
N ARG A 522 9.71 -31.17 -29.44
CA ARG A 522 8.58 -30.29 -29.10
C ARG A 522 9.02 -29.18 -28.15
N GLY A 523 8.54 -27.96 -28.42
CA GLY A 523 8.73 -26.81 -27.53
C GLY A 523 7.80 -26.85 -26.32
N PHE A 524 7.79 -25.78 -25.53
CA PHE A 524 7.11 -25.72 -24.22
C PHE A 524 5.57 -25.58 -24.26
N GLY A 525 4.96 -25.51 -25.46
CA GLY A 525 3.52 -25.30 -25.60
C GLY A 525 3.02 -24.10 -24.77
N ASN A 526 1.91 -24.30 -24.06
CA ASN A 526 1.31 -23.31 -23.15
C ASN A 526 1.69 -23.51 -21.67
N ALA A 527 2.82 -24.18 -21.37
CA ALA A 527 3.25 -24.41 -19.99
C ALA A 527 3.29 -23.13 -19.14
N ALA A 528 3.63 -21.99 -19.77
CA ALA A 528 3.66 -20.68 -19.13
C ALA A 528 2.32 -20.24 -18.51
N ASP A 529 1.18 -20.69 -19.05
CA ASP A 529 -0.14 -20.28 -18.59
C ASP A 529 -0.48 -20.85 -17.21
N THR A 530 0.10 -22.00 -16.86
CA THR A 530 -0.15 -22.72 -15.59
C THR A 530 0.31 -21.92 -14.37
N TYR A 531 1.35 -21.10 -14.51
CA TYR A 531 1.90 -20.31 -13.39
C TYR A 531 1.10 -19.04 -13.10
N SER A 532 0.25 -18.60 -14.02
CA SER A 532 -0.62 -17.44 -13.81
C SER A 532 -1.63 -17.67 -12.69
N ASP A 533 -2.10 -18.91 -12.52
CA ASP A 533 -3.01 -19.35 -11.46
C ASP A 533 -2.43 -19.12 -10.06
N VAL A 534 -1.11 -19.25 -9.93
CA VAL A 534 -0.35 -19.04 -8.68
C VAL A 534 0.39 -17.70 -8.67
N LYS A 535 -0.07 -16.75 -9.50
CA LYS A 535 0.37 -15.35 -9.55
C LYS A 535 1.88 -15.21 -9.84
N ALA A 536 2.37 -16.05 -10.74
CA ALA A 536 3.73 -16.01 -11.26
C ALA A 536 3.72 -15.83 -12.79
N VAL A 537 4.72 -15.13 -13.31
CA VAL A 537 4.94 -14.96 -14.75
C VAL A 537 6.17 -15.76 -15.15
N MET A 538 5.99 -16.69 -16.09
CA MET A 538 7.06 -17.45 -16.73
C MET A 538 7.41 -16.82 -18.07
N LEU A 539 8.68 -16.46 -18.30
CA LEU A 539 9.13 -15.86 -19.57
C LEU A 539 10.26 -16.63 -20.22
N ALA A 540 10.28 -16.68 -21.54
CA ALA A 540 11.42 -17.22 -22.29
C ALA A 540 12.64 -16.29 -22.18
N ALA A 541 13.81 -16.87 -21.92
CA ALA A 541 15.10 -16.23 -22.16
C ALA A 541 15.64 -16.63 -23.55
N ARG A 542 16.80 -16.08 -23.94
CA ARG A 542 17.46 -16.47 -25.18
C ARG A 542 17.86 -17.94 -25.11
N ARG A 543 17.46 -18.74 -26.11
CA ARG A 543 17.86 -20.14 -26.19
C ARG A 543 19.38 -20.29 -26.35
N VAL A 544 19.88 -21.44 -25.90
CA VAL A 544 21.26 -21.86 -26.11
C VAL A 544 21.30 -23.19 -26.84
N GLU A 545 22.27 -23.34 -27.73
CA GLU A 545 22.36 -24.51 -28.61
C GLU A 545 23.74 -25.16 -28.51
N MET A 546 23.75 -26.47 -28.27
CA MET A 546 24.91 -27.31 -28.48
C MET A 546 25.10 -27.57 -29.97
N LYS A 547 26.32 -27.38 -30.47
CA LYS A 547 26.66 -27.77 -31.84
C LYS A 547 26.51 -29.29 -31.99
N ARG A 548 25.91 -29.73 -33.11
CA ARG A 548 25.74 -31.15 -33.47
C ARG A 548 27.03 -31.96 -33.34
N ARG A 549 28.15 -31.44 -33.85
CA ARG A 549 29.48 -32.08 -33.76
C ARG A 549 29.92 -32.33 -32.31
N THR A 550 29.58 -31.43 -31.39
CA THR A 550 29.87 -31.59 -29.96
C THR A 550 29.00 -32.68 -29.36
N ALA A 551 27.69 -32.67 -29.65
CA ALA A 551 26.76 -33.69 -29.16
C ALA A 551 27.16 -35.11 -29.62
N ASN A 552 27.55 -35.29 -30.89
CA ASN A 552 28.01 -36.59 -31.42
C ASN A 552 29.27 -37.15 -30.70
N ARG A 553 30.07 -36.27 -30.09
CA ARG A 553 31.31 -36.64 -29.38
C ARG A 553 31.09 -36.90 -27.90
N LEU A 554 29.90 -36.64 -27.36
CA LEU A 554 29.62 -36.92 -25.95
C LEU A 554 29.70 -38.43 -25.67
N ARG A 555 30.16 -38.74 -24.46
CA ARG A 555 30.24 -40.08 -23.89
C ARG A 555 29.62 -40.01 -22.48
N PRO A 556 28.55 -40.79 -22.20
CA PRO A 556 27.83 -41.67 -23.13
C PRO A 556 27.20 -40.92 -24.31
N ARG A 557 26.90 -41.65 -25.38
CA ARG A 557 26.29 -41.10 -26.61
C ARG A 557 24.93 -40.48 -26.23
N VAL A 558 24.58 -39.35 -26.85
CA VAL A 558 23.30 -38.65 -26.60
C VAL A 558 22.37 -38.67 -27.80
N ILE A 559 22.84 -39.14 -28.95
CA ILE A 559 22.09 -39.12 -30.21
C ILE A 559 21.90 -40.54 -30.68
N TYR A 560 20.67 -41.04 -30.72
CA TYR A 560 20.32 -42.41 -31.11
C TYR A 560 19.31 -42.39 -32.25
N PRO A 561 19.15 -43.48 -33.01
CA PRO A 561 18.00 -43.62 -33.91
C PRO A 561 16.68 -43.51 -33.11
N LYS A 562 15.69 -42.78 -33.65
CA LYS A 562 14.40 -42.54 -32.99
C LYS A 562 13.66 -43.81 -32.62
N HIS A 563 13.68 -44.81 -33.50
CA HIS A 563 13.05 -46.10 -33.25
C HIS A 563 13.60 -46.81 -32.00
N MET A 564 14.75 -46.41 -31.44
CA MET A 564 15.33 -47.04 -30.24
C MET A 564 14.85 -46.42 -28.93
N VAL A 565 14.28 -45.22 -28.92
CA VAL A 565 14.26 -44.38 -27.70
C VAL A 565 12.88 -43.91 -27.23
N SER A 566 11.90 -43.79 -28.13
CA SER A 566 10.61 -43.17 -27.78
C SER A 566 9.48 -44.18 -27.92
N TYR A 567 8.92 -44.54 -26.78
CA TYR A 567 7.82 -45.49 -26.65
C TYR A 567 6.78 -44.93 -25.71
N TYR A 568 5.53 -45.35 -25.87
CA TYR A 568 4.49 -45.14 -24.88
C TYR A 568 3.88 -46.48 -24.49
N TRP A 569 3.33 -46.54 -23.28
CA TRP A 569 2.56 -47.69 -22.84
C TRP A 569 1.10 -47.54 -23.27
N ASP A 570 0.68 -48.39 -24.20
CA ASP A 570 -0.72 -48.50 -24.60
C ASP A 570 -1.45 -49.37 -23.58
N SER A 571 -2.05 -48.72 -22.59
CA SER A 571 -2.79 -49.39 -21.53
C SER A 571 -4.00 -50.17 -22.03
N ALA A 572 -4.60 -49.80 -23.16
CA ALA A 572 -5.77 -50.50 -23.70
C ALA A 572 -5.38 -51.87 -24.26
N ASN A 573 -4.17 -51.98 -24.81
CA ASN A 573 -3.64 -53.22 -25.40
C ASN A 573 -2.52 -53.86 -24.57
N ASN A 574 -2.26 -53.35 -23.36
CA ASN A 574 -1.25 -53.82 -22.42
C ASN A 574 0.13 -54.06 -23.07
N ARG A 575 0.58 -53.11 -23.88
CA ARG A 575 1.84 -53.22 -24.63
C ARG A 575 2.53 -51.87 -24.81
N TYR A 576 3.84 -51.91 -25.04
CA TYR A 576 4.55 -50.75 -25.58
C TYR A 576 4.24 -50.55 -27.06
N VAL A 577 4.24 -49.29 -27.47
CA VAL A 577 4.15 -48.89 -28.88
C VAL A 577 5.24 -47.86 -29.15
N ASN A 578 5.99 -48.09 -30.23
CA ASN A 578 7.03 -47.20 -30.70
C ASN A 578 6.39 -45.94 -31.30
N ASN A 579 6.82 -44.76 -30.85
CA ASN A 579 6.32 -43.49 -31.39
C ASN A 579 6.85 -43.21 -32.80
N TYR A 580 7.96 -43.84 -33.18
CA TYR A 580 8.65 -43.62 -34.45
C TYR A 580 9.09 -44.96 -35.07
N PRO A 581 8.16 -45.87 -35.40
CA PRO A 581 8.50 -47.16 -35.99
C PRO A 581 9.22 -46.93 -37.33
N ASN A 582 10.30 -47.67 -37.57
CA ASN A 582 11.13 -47.56 -38.78
C ASN A 582 11.78 -46.17 -39.01
N ASP A 583 11.74 -45.25 -38.04
CA ASP A 583 12.42 -43.95 -38.14
C ASP A 583 13.88 -44.09 -37.67
N ASN A 584 14.79 -44.10 -38.64
CA ASN A 584 16.23 -44.06 -38.41
C ASN A 584 16.78 -42.64 -38.21
N GLY A 585 15.91 -41.63 -38.16
CA GLY A 585 16.26 -40.26 -37.84
C GLY A 585 16.83 -40.10 -36.44
N ASP A 586 17.48 -38.97 -36.22
CA ASP A 586 18.18 -38.71 -34.97
C ASP A 586 17.22 -38.32 -33.83
N ALA A 587 17.37 -38.98 -32.69
CA ALA A 587 16.74 -38.67 -31.43
C ALA A 587 17.76 -38.23 -30.37
N LEU A 588 17.30 -37.42 -29.43
CA LEU A 588 18.11 -36.94 -28.30
C LEU A 588 17.73 -37.73 -27.04
N VAL A 589 18.73 -38.37 -26.43
CA VAL A 589 18.63 -39.09 -25.15
C VAL A 589 19.50 -38.37 -24.13
N VAL A 590 18.89 -37.97 -23.02
CA VAL A 590 19.57 -37.26 -21.91
C VAL A 590 19.30 -37.99 -20.60
N GLY A 591 20.22 -37.92 -19.64
CA GLY A 591 20.09 -38.48 -18.29
C GLY A 591 21.32 -38.17 -17.45
N ASP A 592 21.38 -38.68 -16.21
CA ASP A 592 22.38 -38.38 -15.15
C ASP A 592 23.86 -38.37 -15.55
N ASP A 593 24.22 -39.05 -16.65
CA ASP A 593 25.61 -39.12 -17.10
C ASP A 593 25.99 -38.00 -18.09
N ASN A 594 25.03 -37.22 -18.58
CA ASN A 594 25.27 -36.26 -19.67
C ASN A 594 24.49 -34.93 -19.61
N GLU A 595 23.48 -34.78 -18.75
CA GLU A 595 22.66 -33.58 -18.55
C GLU A 595 23.50 -32.34 -18.22
N SER A 596 24.48 -32.47 -17.32
CA SER A 596 25.37 -31.38 -16.92
C SER A 596 26.17 -30.80 -18.09
N LYS A 597 26.41 -31.57 -19.16
CA LYS A 597 27.09 -31.06 -20.36
C LYS A 597 26.23 -30.07 -21.13
N PHE A 598 24.92 -30.21 -21.06
CA PHE A 598 23.96 -29.29 -21.67
C PHE A 598 23.76 -28.04 -20.81
N PHE A 599 23.58 -28.19 -19.50
CA PHE A 599 23.34 -27.05 -18.61
C PHE A 599 24.55 -26.12 -18.47
N LYS A 600 25.78 -26.60 -18.70
CA LYS A 600 26.97 -25.73 -18.84
C LYS A 600 26.86 -24.68 -19.95
N LEU A 601 26.00 -24.88 -20.96
CA LEU A 601 25.72 -23.88 -22.00
C LEU A 601 24.83 -22.74 -21.48
N ALA A 602 23.99 -23.03 -20.49
CA ALA A 602 23.01 -22.14 -19.92
C ALA A 602 23.62 -21.25 -18.83
N LYS A 603 24.56 -20.38 -19.21
CA LYS A 603 25.19 -19.43 -18.28
C LYS A 603 24.12 -18.56 -17.58
N SER A 604 24.35 -18.31 -16.29
CA SER A 604 23.54 -17.39 -15.49
C SER A 604 23.51 -15.99 -16.11
N GLU A 605 22.35 -15.35 -16.10
CA GLU A 605 22.18 -13.98 -16.59
C GLU A 605 21.79 -13.07 -15.42
N THR A 606 22.66 -12.12 -15.09
CA THR A 606 22.47 -11.25 -13.91
C THR A 606 21.26 -10.34 -14.02
N ASP A 607 20.76 -10.11 -15.24
CA ASP A 607 19.54 -9.37 -15.49
C ASP A 607 18.26 -10.21 -15.35
N LYS A 608 18.38 -11.53 -15.15
CA LYS A 608 17.27 -12.49 -15.01
C LYS A 608 17.55 -13.39 -13.80
N PRO A 609 17.34 -12.87 -12.57
CA PRO A 609 17.86 -13.48 -11.34
C PRO A 609 17.23 -14.84 -10.97
N VAL A 610 16.10 -15.20 -11.57
CA VAL A 610 15.43 -16.49 -11.35
C VAL A 610 15.27 -17.17 -12.70
N MET A 611 16.29 -17.91 -13.14
CA MET A 611 16.33 -18.55 -14.46
C MET A 611 16.55 -20.04 -14.33
N ILE A 612 15.68 -20.83 -14.95
CA ILE A 612 15.78 -22.29 -14.95
C ILE A 612 16.15 -22.77 -16.37
N PRO A 613 17.31 -23.42 -16.56
CA PRO A 613 17.62 -24.10 -17.81
C PRO A 613 16.66 -25.28 -18.01
N ILE A 614 16.09 -25.42 -19.20
CA ILE A 614 15.22 -26.56 -19.53
C ILE A 614 15.61 -27.15 -20.88
N LEU A 615 15.79 -28.46 -20.90
CA LEU A 615 16.09 -29.25 -22.07
C LEU A 615 14.94 -30.22 -22.36
N ASN A 616 14.36 -30.13 -23.54
CA ASN A 616 13.41 -31.13 -24.02
C ASN A 616 14.17 -32.14 -24.88
N ALA A 617 13.97 -33.43 -24.59
CA ALA A 617 14.59 -34.56 -25.27
C ALA A 617 13.52 -35.50 -25.85
N HIS A 618 13.91 -36.43 -26.72
CA HIS A 618 13.01 -37.50 -27.16
C HIS A 618 12.88 -38.60 -26.09
N ALA A 619 13.88 -38.71 -25.21
CA ALA A 619 13.90 -39.66 -24.11
C ALA A 619 14.79 -39.15 -22.97
N LEU A 620 14.33 -39.34 -21.73
CA LEU A 620 15.12 -39.15 -20.50
C LEU A 620 15.44 -40.53 -19.92
N TRP A 621 16.63 -41.05 -20.23
CA TRP A 621 17.04 -42.40 -19.83
C TRP A 621 18.34 -42.33 -19.02
N ILE A 622 18.41 -43.08 -17.92
CA ILE A 622 19.60 -43.20 -17.09
C ILE A 622 20.22 -44.60 -17.23
N LYS A 623 21.50 -44.73 -16.87
CA LYS A 623 22.17 -46.04 -16.85
C LYS A 623 21.44 -46.99 -15.90
N GLY A 624 21.10 -48.17 -16.41
CA GLY A 624 20.62 -49.28 -15.60
C GLY A 624 21.76 -50.19 -15.16
N GLY A 625 21.40 -51.40 -14.76
CA GLY A 625 22.32 -52.49 -14.52
C GLY A 625 22.32 -53.50 -15.66
N ASN A 626 22.45 -54.76 -15.27
CA ASN A 626 22.29 -55.91 -16.15
C ASN A 626 20.88 -56.48 -15.98
N THR A 627 20.31 -57.02 -17.06
CA THR A 627 19.03 -57.74 -16.96
C THR A 627 19.18 -59.03 -16.16
N ALA A 628 18.06 -59.60 -15.73
CA ALA A 628 18.04 -60.98 -15.30
C ALA A 628 18.45 -61.90 -16.46
N SER A 629 18.99 -63.08 -16.12
CA SER A 629 19.41 -64.05 -17.11
C SER A 629 18.20 -64.67 -17.83
N LYS A 630 18.24 -64.72 -19.16
CA LYS A 630 17.19 -65.30 -20.01
C LYS A 630 17.74 -66.48 -20.82
N ASN A 631 16.89 -67.48 -21.06
CA ASN A 631 17.20 -68.63 -21.89
C ASN A 631 16.19 -68.71 -23.04
N ILE A 632 16.64 -69.16 -24.21
CA ILE A 632 15.78 -69.58 -25.32
C ILE A 632 15.90 -71.10 -25.40
N ALA A 633 14.76 -71.79 -25.49
CA ALA A 633 14.73 -73.23 -25.72
C ALA A 633 15.34 -73.61 -27.08
N TRP A 634 15.46 -74.90 -27.36
CA TRP A 634 15.89 -75.36 -28.68
C TRP A 634 14.94 -74.88 -29.77
N GLN A 635 15.48 -74.23 -30.80
CA GLN A 635 14.77 -73.71 -31.98
C GLN A 635 15.55 -74.11 -33.24
N GLU A 636 14.89 -74.46 -34.34
CA GLU A 636 15.58 -74.68 -35.62
C GLU A 636 16.27 -73.38 -36.09
N SER A 637 17.41 -73.46 -36.77
CA SER A 637 18.19 -72.31 -37.22
C SER A 637 17.41 -71.40 -38.19
N THR A 638 16.41 -71.95 -38.88
CA THR A 638 15.47 -71.25 -39.78
C THR A 638 14.53 -70.29 -39.04
N VAL A 639 14.36 -70.44 -37.72
CA VAL A 639 13.53 -69.55 -36.88
C VAL A 639 14.27 -68.26 -36.53
N PHE A 640 15.60 -68.23 -36.66
CA PHE A 640 16.39 -67.04 -36.37
C PHE A 640 16.29 -66.01 -37.51
N PRO A 641 16.25 -64.70 -37.20
CA PRO A 641 16.47 -64.12 -35.88
C PRO A 641 15.27 -64.25 -34.93
N VAL A 642 15.54 -64.49 -33.65
CA VAL A 642 14.53 -64.62 -32.60
C VAL A 642 14.46 -63.35 -31.76
N THR A 643 13.25 -62.83 -31.55
CA THR A 643 13.00 -61.71 -30.63
C THR A 643 12.79 -62.24 -29.22
N LEU A 644 13.50 -61.66 -28.25
CA LEU A 644 13.43 -62.04 -26.85
C LEU A 644 13.18 -60.81 -25.98
N ASP A 645 12.16 -60.91 -25.12
CA ASP A 645 11.89 -59.95 -24.07
C ASP A 645 12.87 -60.14 -22.88
N VAL A 646 13.65 -59.11 -22.61
CA VAL A 646 14.62 -59.04 -21.52
C VAL A 646 14.10 -58.31 -20.28
N GLY A 647 12.86 -57.81 -20.31
CA GLY A 647 12.11 -57.20 -19.20
C GLY A 647 12.61 -55.82 -18.76
N LYS A 648 13.48 -55.20 -19.57
CA LYS A 648 14.08 -53.87 -19.32
C LYS A 648 14.43 -53.18 -20.64
N GLY A 649 14.21 -51.86 -20.71
CA GLY A 649 14.52 -51.05 -21.89
C GLY A 649 16.00 -51.07 -22.27
N THR A 650 16.31 -51.22 -23.56
CA THR A 650 17.68 -51.37 -24.07
C THR A 650 18.04 -50.36 -25.16
N LEU A 651 19.30 -49.92 -25.18
CA LEU A 651 19.92 -49.10 -26.23
C LEU A 651 21.21 -49.76 -26.72
N ASP A 652 21.55 -49.52 -27.98
CA ASP A 652 22.84 -49.94 -28.56
C ASP A 652 23.55 -48.77 -29.29
N PRO A 653 24.74 -48.33 -28.82
CA PRO A 653 25.42 -48.79 -27.61
C PRO A 653 24.69 -48.35 -26.32
N PRO A 654 24.76 -49.13 -25.23
CA PRO A 654 24.09 -48.81 -23.96
C PRO A 654 24.67 -47.54 -23.31
N LEU A 655 23.86 -46.85 -22.50
CA LEU A 655 24.30 -45.64 -21.77
C LEU A 655 25.44 -45.92 -20.78
N ALA A 656 25.50 -47.13 -20.22
CA ALA A 656 26.61 -47.57 -19.38
C ALA A 656 27.94 -47.73 -20.14
N GLY A 657 27.94 -47.60 -21.48
CA GLY A 657 29.08 -47.83 -22.35
C GLY A 657 29.32 -49.30 -22.66
N GLY A 658 30.20 -49.56 -23.63
CA GLY A 658 30.49 -50.90 -24.13
C GLY A 658 29.41 -51.42 -25.10
N THR A 659 29.20 -52.73 -25.10
CA THR A 659 28.26 -53.46 -25.99
C THR A 659 26.93 -53.75 -25.30
N LEU A 660 25.84 -53.89 -26.05
CA LEU A 660 24.54 -54.31 -25.51
C LEU A 660 24.63 -55.65 -24.76
N LEU A 661 25.29 -56.64 -25.35
CA LEU A 661 25.56 -57.95 -24.73
C LEU A 661 26.52 -57.79 -23.55
N LYS A 662 26.14 -58.33 -22.38
CA LYS A 662 27.03 -58.50 -21.24
C LYS A 662 27.59 -59.92 -21.17
N GLN A 663 26.73 -60.93 -21.32
CA GLN A 663 27.11 -62.35 -21.40
C GLN A 663 25.98 -63.18 -22.00
N GLY A 664 26.32 -64.38 -22.47
CA GLY A 664 25.38 -65.38 -22.95
C GLY A 664 26.13 -66.44 -23.76
N ARG A 665 25.53 -67.63 -23.85
CA ARG A 665 26.09 -68.77 -24.57
C ARG A 665 25.07 -69.32 -25.55
N TRP A 666 25.55 -69.86 -26.66
CA TRP A 666 24.75 -70.66 -27.57
C TRP A 666 25.16 -72.12 -27.49
N GLU A 667 24.21 -73.00 -27.72
CA GLU A 667 24.46 -74.41 -28.00
C GLU A 667 23.74 -74.76 -29.30
N ALA A 668 24.34 -75.59 -30.15
CA ALA A 668 23.81 -76.01 -31.43
C ALA A 668 23.94 -77.53 -31.60
N GLU A 669 22.97 -78.17 -32.25
CA GLU A 669 22.96 -79.59 -32.60
C GLU A 669 22.46 -79.76 -34.03
N ASP A 670 22.97 -80.75 -34.74
CA ASP A 670 22.57 -81.05 -36.12
C ASP A 670 21.69 -82.29 -36.17
N TRP A 671 20.70 -82.28 -37.05
CA TRP A 671 19.84 -83.42 -37.30
C TRP A 671 20.55 -84.41 -38.21
N THR A 672 20.74 -85.62 -37.71
CA THR A 672 21.13 -86.76 -38.54
C THR A 672 19.85 -87.44 -39.03
N PRO A 673 19.55 -87.41 -40.33
CA PRO A 673 18.34 -88.03 -40.86
C PRO A 673 18.38 -89.55 -40.67
N PRO A 674 17.21 -90.20 -40.61
CA PRO A 674 17.12 -91.65 -40.65
C PRO A 674 17.90 -92.20 -41.84
N ALA A 675 18.80 -93.14 -41.60
CA ALA A 675 19.57 -93.81 -42.64
C ALA A 675 19.51 -95.33 -42.43
N VAL A 676 19.43 -96.06 -43.54
CA VAL A 676 19.67 -97.50 -43.51
C VAL A 676 21.20 -97.70 -43.50
N PRO A 677 21.78 -98.37 -42.51
CA PRO A 677 23.22 -98.57 -42.45
C PRO A 677 23.75 -99.22 -43.75
N PRO A 678 24.90 -98.78 -44.29
CA PRO A 678 25.48 -99.38 -45.48
C PRO A 678 25.66 -100.90 -45.31
N GLY A 679 25.14 -101.70 -46.26
CA GLY A 679 25.19 -103.16 -46.20
C GLY A 679 24.02 -103.86 -45.49
N SER A 680 22.96 -103.15 -45.10
CA SER A 680 21.79 -103.75 -44.45
C SER A 680 20.88 -104.50 -45.46
N PRO A 681 20.21 -105.60 -45.05
CA PRO A 681 19.27 -106.35 -45.91
C PRO A 681 18.11 -105.50 -46.45
N PRO A 682 17.56 -105.80 -47.65
CA PRO A 682 16.35 -105.16 -48.17
C PRO A 682 15.19 -105.26 -47.17
N GLY A 683 14.56 -104.12 -46.85
CA GLY A 683 13.46 -104.05 -45.88
C GLY A 683 13.86 -103.67 -44.44
N THR A 684 15.15 -103.45 -44.16
CA THR A 684 15.60 -102.99 -42.83
C THR A 684 15.05 -101.58 -42.51
N PRO A 685 14.33 -101.38 -41.40
CA PRO A 685 13.83 -100.06 -41.03
C PRO A 685 15.00 -99.11 -40.73
N PRO A 686 14.95 -97.85 -41.19
CA PRO A 686 16.02 -96.89 -40.94
C PRO A 686 16.14 -96.59 -39.45
N THR A 687 17.35 -96.23 -38.99
CA THR A 687 17.54 -95.75 -37.62
C THR A 687 16.70 -94.49 -37.39
N PRO A 688 16.08 -94.31 -36.22
CA PRO A 688 15.38 -93.07 -35.91
C PRO A 688 16.35 -91.89 -36.04
N GLY A 689 15.90 -90.81 -36.70
CA GLY A 689 16.70 -89.61 -36.79
C GLY A 689 16.99 -89.05 -35.39
N SER A 690 18.18 -88.48 -35.20
CA SER A 690 18.63 -88.00 -33.90
C SER A 690 19.35 -86.67 -34.00
N TRP A 691 19.32 -85.92 -32.90
CA TRP A 691 20.08 -84.67 -32.77
C TRP A 691 21.44 -84.98 -32.17
N GLY A 692 22.51 -84.68 -32.92
CA GLY A 692 23.89 -84.96 -32.56
C GLY A 692 24.82 -83.78 -32.84
N ASN A 693 26.14 -84.02 -32.84
CA ASN A 693 27.15 -82.99 -33.10
C ASN A 693 26.98 -81.72 -32.25
N ARG A 694 26.86 -81.89 -30.92
CA ARG A 694 26.58 -80.79 -30.01
C ARG A 694 27.79 -79.85 -29.92
N ARG A 695 27.58 -78.61 -30.37
CA ARG A 695 28.56 -77.51 -30.36
C ARG A 695 28.09 -76.42 -29.40
N ASN A 696 29.00 -75.67 -28.82
CA ASN A 696 28.66 -74.54 -27.97
C ASN A 696 29.70 -73.43 -28.07
N GLY A 697 29.31 -72.22 -27.69
CA GLY A 697 30.19 -71.07 -27.66
C GLY A 697 29.58 -69.88 -26.93
N ASN A 698 30.37 -68.81 -26.79
CA ASN A 698 29.87 -67.55 -26.27
C ASN A 698 29.16 -66.77 -27.38
N LEU A 699 28.13 -66.02 -27.02
CA LEU A 699 27.58 -65.00 -27.89
C LEU A 699 28.58 -63.86 -28.05
N ALA A 700 28.67 -63.33 -29.26
CA ALA A 700 29.38 -62.11 -29.58
C ALA A 700 28.41 -60.93 -29.61
N ALA A 701 28.92 -59.70 -29.46
CA ALA A 701 28.08 -58.50 -29.48
C ALA A 701 27.28 -58.36 -30.79
N ARG A 702 27.86 -58.78 -31.92
CA ARG A 702 27.21 -58.77 -33.24
C ARG A 702 26.07 -59.78 -33.41
N ASP A 703 25.95 -60.74 -32.50
CA ASP A 703 24.87 -61.74 -32.52
C ASP A 703 23.56 -61.15 -31.99
N LEU A 704 23.61 -59.96 -31.38
CA LEU A 704 22.45 -59.20 -30.92
C LEU A 704 22.32 -57.90 -31.72
N ASP A 705 21.08 -57.51 -31.99
CA ASP A 705 20.75 -56.14 -32.38
C ASP A 705 19.38 -55.71 -31.81
N LEU A 706 19.04 -54.45 -32.03
CA LEU A 706 17.72 -53.90 -31.77
C LEU A 706 17.01 -53.74 -33.11
N ASP A 707 15.87 -54.42 -33.27
CA ASP A 707 15.11 -54.37 -34.51
C ASP A 707 14.52 -52.96 -34.74
N PRO A 708 14.76 -52.30 -35.89
CA PRO A 708 14.12 -51.03 -36.24
C PRO A 708 12.58 -51.08 -36.24
N GLY A 709 12.00 -52.27 -36.45
CA GLY A 709 10.57 -52.52 -36.39
C GLY A 709 10.04 -52.88 -34.99
N ARG A 710 10.88 -52.91 -33.94
CA ARG A 710 10.43 -53.30 -32.59
C ARG A 710 9.36 -52.34 -32.06
N SER A 711 8.26 -52.90 -31.57
CA SER A 711 7.22 -52.17 -30.84
C SER A 711 7.54 -52.01 -29.35
N ASP A 712 8.49 -52.79 -28.84
CA ASP A 712 8.78 -52.91 -27.41
C ASP A 712 10.27 -52.57 -27.11
N PRO A 713 10.55 -51.57 -26.24
CA PRO A 713 11.91 -51.21 -25.85
C PRO A 713 12.65 -52.32 -25.09
N GLU A 714 11.92 -53.28 -24.51
CA GLU A 714 12.42 -54.37 -23.68
C GLU A 714 12.81 -55.60 -24.48
N THR A 715 12.70 -55.54 -25.80
CA THR A 715 13.06 -56.65 -26.68
C THR A 715 14.42 -56.47 -27.35
N VAL A 716 15.15 -57.57 -27.47
CA VAL A 716 16.37 -57.70 -28.27
C VAL A 716 16.19 -58.79 -29.31
N ARG A 717 16.84 -58.65 -30.45
CA ARG A 717 16.80 -59.64 -31.52
C ARG A 717 18.13 -60.39 -31.58
N ILE A 718 18.05 -61.71 -31.54
CA ILE A 718 19.21 -62.61 -31.54
C ILE A 718 19.30 -63.25 -32.92
N LYS A 719 20.41 -63.04 -33.61
CA LYS A 719 20.72 -63.65 -34.92
C LYS A 719 21.22 -65.07 -34.73
N VAL A 720 21.34 -65.83 -35.82
CA VAL A 720 22.14 -67.06 -35.79
C VAL A 720 23.54 -66.67 -35.29
N PRO A 721 24.01 -67.21 -34.15
CA PRO A 721 25.28 -66.81 -33.58
C PRO A 721 26.41 -67.04 -34.58
N ALA A 722 27.33 -66.08 -34.73
CA ALA A 722 28.35 -66.15 -35.77
C ALA A 722 29.28 -67.37 -35.66
N GLY A 723 29.34 -68.01 -34.48
CA GLY A 723 30.09 -69.25 -34.25
C GLY A 723 29.36 -70.54 -34.62
N VAL A 724 28.10 -70.48 -35.05
CA VAL A 724 27.30 -71.65 -35.46
C VAL A 724 27.41 -71.85 -36.97
N THR A 725 27.93 -73.01 -37.39
CA THR A 725 27.85 -73.46 -38.78
C THR A 725 26.57 -74.26 -38.97
N VAL A 726 25.65 -73.78 -39.80
CA VAL A 726 24.38 -74.47 -40.11
C VAL A 726 24.65 -75.64 -41.06
N ALA A 727 24.24 -76.85 -40.68
CA ALA A 727 24.38 -78.04 -41.51
C ALA A 727 23.35 -78.04 -42.65
N ALA A 728 23.65 -78.75 -43.74
CA ALA A 728 22.76 -78.84 -44.91
C ALA A 728 21.44 -79.58 -44.62
N THR A 729 21.36 -80.38 -43.54
CA THR A 729 20.15 -81.09 -43.13
C THR A 729 19.22 -80.19 -42.31
N LYS A 730 19.46 -80.11 -40.99
CA LYS A 730 18.83 -79.15 -40.05
C LYS A 730 19.79 -78.90 -38.89
N THR A 731 19.84 -77.67 -38.39
CA THR A 731 20.52 -77.33 -37.13
C THR A 731 19.49 -76.76 -36.17
N ARG A 732 19.53 -77.15 -34.89
CA ARG A 732 18.80 -76.48 -33.82
C ARG A 732 19.76 -75.77 -32.89
N ILE A 733 19.34 -74.62 -32.36
CA ILE A 733 20.13 -73.71 -31.53
C ILE A 733 19.32 -73.38 -30.29
N ARG A 734 19.98 -73.31 -29.13
CA ARG A 734 19.40 -72.73 -27.90
C ARG A 734 20.33 -71.68 -27.32
N ILE A 735 19.76 -70.68 -26.65
CA ILE A 735 20.51 -69.63 -25.98
C ILE A 735 20.42 -69.83 -24.48
N ARG A 736 21.55 -69.78 -23.78
CA ARG A 736 21.62 -69.91 -22.33
C ARG A 736 22.30 -68.72 -21.70
N GLY A 737 21.79 -68.30 -20.55
CA GLY A 737 22.48 -67.35 -19.70
C GLY A 737 22.51 -65.92 -20.25
N LEU A 738 21.61 -65.54 -21.18
CA LEU A 738 21.65 -64.24 -21.83
C LEU A 738 21.42 -63.12 -20.82
N VAL A 739 22.34 -62.17 -20.77
CA VAL A 739 22.27 -60.97 -19.96
C VAL A 739 22.67 -59.79 -20.83
N VAL A 740 21.83 -58.75 -20.86
CA VAL A 740 22.10 -57.52 -21.59
C VAL A 740 22.18 -56.34 -20.64
N ARG A 741 22.84 -55.27 -21.08
CA ARG A 741 22.87 -53.99 -20.35
C ARG A 741 21.58 -53.23 -20.66
N HIS A 742 20.94 -52.68 -19.64
CA HIS A 742 19.68 -51.97 -19.80
C HIS A 742 19.77 -50.51 -19.34
N CYS A 743 18.71 -49.76 -19.61
CA CYS A 743 18.48 -48.39 -19.15
C CYS A 743 17.20 -48.33 -18.29
N GLN A 744 16.99 -47.21 -17.61
CA GLN A 744 15.72 -46.87 -16.98
C GLN A 744 15.20 -45.57 -17.59
N SER A 745 13.90 -45.46 -17.81
CA SER A 745 13.27 -44.31 -18.47
C SER A 745 12.42 -43.50 -17.50
N PHE A 746 12.45 -42.17 -17.65
CA PHE A 746 11.63 -41.21 -16.91
C PHE A 746 10.96 -40.23 -17.89
N LEU A 747 9.89 -39.56 -17.44
CA LEU A 747 9.20 -38.53 -18.22
C LEU A 747 9.84 -37.14 -18.03
N GLY A 748 10.28 -36.84 -16.82
CA GLY A 748 10.92 -35.58 -16.45
C GLY A 748 11.79 -35.75 -15.22
N THR A 749 12.69 -34.79 -15.02
CA THR A 749 13.39 -34.63 -13.75
C THR A 749 13.97 -33.23 -13.60
N SER A 750 13.91 -32.70 -12.37
CA SER A 750 14.51 -31.45 -11.96
C SER A 750 15.86 -31.70 -11.27
N TYR A 751 16.95 -31.56 -12.02
CA TYR A 751 18.31 -31.57 -11.48
C TYR A 751 18.66 -30.25 -10.79
N ALA A 752 19.80 -30.23 -10.08
CA ALA A 752 20.33 -29.02 -9.45
C ALA A 752 20.62 -27.88 -10.46
N ASP A 753 21.05 -28.24 -11.67
CA ASP A 753 21.47 -27.27 -12.70
C ASP A 753 20.38 -26.95 -13.75
N GLY A 754 19.24 -27.65 -13.72
CA GLY A 754 18.17 -27.49 -14.71
C GLY A 754 17.22 -28.67 -14.82
N ILE A 755 16.27 -28.57 -15.74
CA ILE A 755 15.21 -29.57 -15.96
C ILE A 755 15.44 -30.30 -17.28
N VAL A 756 15.21 -31.61 -17.30
CA VAL A 756 15.10 -32.41 -18.52
C VAL A 756 13.70 -33.01 -18.63
N ASN A 757 13.06 -32.87 -19.78
CA ASN A 757 11.75 -33.48 -20.06
C ASN A 757 11.82 -34.35 -21.32
N ALA A 758 11.24 -35.54 -21.26
CA ALA A 758 11.05 -36.43 -22.40
C ALA A 758 9.73 -36.10 -23.09
N TYR A 759 9.78 -35.87 -24.40
CA TYR A 759 8.61 -35.67 -25.23
C TYR A 759 8.08 -36.99 -25.78
N THR A 760 6.81 -37.27 -25.50
CA THR A 760 6.05 -38.39 -26.06
C THR A 760 4.95 -37.83 -26.97
N PRO A 761 4.99 -38.03 -28.29
CA PRO A 761 4.10 -37.35 -29.23
C PRO A 761 2.61 -37.67 -29.12
N ASN A 762 2.23 -38.71 -28.37
CA ASN A 762 0.84 -39.17 -28.26
C ASN A 762 0.09 -38.58 -27.05
N ASP A 763 0.75 -37.78 -26.21
CA ASP A 763 0.11 -37.07 -25.09
C ASP A 763 0.78 -35.71 -24.87
N GLU A 764 0.41 -34.73 -25.70
CA GLU A 764 0.95 -33.36 -25.59
C GLU A 764 0.63 -32.72 -24.23
N GLN A 765 -0.52 -33.04 -23.64
CA GLN A 765 -0.94 -32.46 -22.37
C GLN A 765 -0.11 -32.99 -21.20
N ASP A 766 0.18 -34.29 -21.17
CA ASP A 766 1.07 -34.86 -20.15
C ASP A 766 2.51 -34.33 -20.28
N PHE A 767 3.00 -34.10 -21.49
CA PHE A 767 4.30 -33.44 -21.67
C PHE A 767 4.34 -32.04 -21.07
N ILE A 768 3.29 -31.23 -21.29
CA ILE A 768 3.18 -29.89 -20.71
C ILE A 768 3.04 -29.96 -19.19
N ASN A 769 2.30 -30.93 -18.67
CA ASN A 769 2.19 -31.19 -17.24
C ASN A 769 3.54 -31.56 -16.64
N THR A 770 4.31 -32.41 -17.30
CA THR A 770 5.65 -32.83 -16.87
C THR A 770 6.58 -31.63 -16.75
N ILE A 771 6.61 -30.74 -17.74
CA ILE A 771 7.41 -29.49 -17.65
C ILE A 771 7.03 -28.67 -16.40
N ASN A 772 5.74 -28.48 -16.17
CA ASN A 772 5.23 -27.69 -15.05
C ASN A 772 5.43 -28.39 -13.69
N HIS A 773 5.37 -29.72 -13.68
CA HIS A 773 5.66 -30.57 -12.55
C HIS A 773 7.11 -30.39 -12.08
N GLU A 774 8.06 -30.52 -13.02
CA GLU A 774 9.49 -30.37 -12.72
C GLU A 774 9.85 -28.94 -12.31
N LEU A 775 9.20 -27.94 -12.89
CA LEU A 775 9.31 -26.56 -12.42
C LEU A 775 8.82 -26.42 -10.96
N GLY A 776 7.75 -27.11 -10.59
CA GLY A 776 7.27 -27.19 -9.22
C GLY A 776 8.31 -27.75 -8.25
N HIS A 777 9.08 -28.77 -8.66
CA HIS A 777 10.22 -29.28 -7.91
C HIS A 777 11.36 -28.27 -7.78
N SER A 778 11.76 -27.61 -8.88
CA SER A 778 12.79 -26.55 -8.86
C SER A 778 12.46 -25.43 -7.87
N PHE A 779 11.18 -25.07 -7.73
CA PHE A 779 10.71 -24.06 -6.78
C PHE A 779 10.33 -24.59 -5.38
N LYS A 780 10.49 -25.89 -5.13
CA LYS A 780 10.14 -26.56 -3.86
C LYS A 780 8.67 -26.38 -3.46
N GLN A 781 7.75 -26.35 -4.42
CA GLN A 781 6.36 -25.90 -4.23
C GLN A 781 5.45 -26.87 -3.46
N VAL A 782 5.89 -28.10 -3.23
CA VAL A 782 5.20 -29.10 -2.39
C VAL A 782 6.18 -29.73 -1.40
N ALA A 783 7.34 -29.10 -1.13
CA ALA A 783 8.35 -29.62 -0.20
C ALA A 783 7.95 -29.40 1.28
N LYS A 784 8.60 -30.13 2.19
CA LYS A 784 8.45 -29.92 3.65
C LYS A 784 8.88 -28.52 4.10
N VAL A 785 9.71 -27.84 3.30
CA VAL A 785 10.24 -26.50 3.58
C VAL A 785 9.12 -25.47 3.40
N ARG A 786 8.64 -24.92 4.52
CA ARG A 786 7.56 -23.92 4.55
C ARG A 786 7.83 -22.83 5.58
N PRO A 787 7.27 -21.63 5.42
CA PRO A 787 7.32 -20.62 6.48
C PRO A 787 6.67 -21.11 7.78
N ALA A 788 7.20 -20.67 8.92
CA ALA A 788 6.64 -21.00 10.23
C ALA A 788 5.16 -20.57 10.34
N GLY A 789 4.34 -21.43 10.95
CA GLY A 789 2.90 -21.21 11.10
C GLY A 789 2.04 -21.64 9.90
N ILE A 790 2.65 -21.99 8.77
CA ILE A 790 1.95 -22.69 7.70
C ILE A 790 1.84 -24.17 8.11
N PRO A 791 0.65 -24.81 8.09
CA PRO A 791 0.48 -26.24 8.37
C PRO A 791 1.27 -27.13 7.42
N ALA A 792 1.44 -28.40 7.78
CA ALA A 792 1.97 -29.37 6.82
C ALA A 792 0.96 -29.61 5.71
N HIS A 793 1.48 -29.76 4.49
CA HIS A 793 0.63 -30.12 3.38
C HIS A 793 0.14 -31.56 3.59
N LYS A 794 -1.12 -31.76 4.03
CA LYS A 794 -1.60 -33.08 4.49
C LYS A 794 -1.59 -34.19 3.43
N LEU A 795 -1.62 -33.79 2.16
CA LEU A 795 -1.59 -34.72 1.03
C LEU A 795 -0.18 -34.84 0.44
N GLN A 796 0.82 -34.25 1.10
CA GLN A 796 2.20 -34.37 0.69
C GLN A 796 2.71 -35.74 1.07
N TYR A 797 3.50 -36.33 0.19
CA TYR A 797 4.28 -37.50 0.49
C TYR A 797 5.58 -37.45 -0.31
N ASP A 798 6.59 -38.14 0.21
CA ASP A 798 7.93 -38.12 -0.34
C ASP A 798 8.27 -39.51 -0.89
N LYS A 799 7.97 -39.74 -2.17
CA LYS A 799 8.40 -40.92 -2.91
C LYS A 799 8.91 -40.42 -4.26
N ASP A 800 10.20 -40.61 -4.51
CA ASP A 800 10.93 -40.13 -5.70
C ASP A 800 10.87 -38.61 -5.91
N GLY A 801 10.64 -37.84 -4.84
CA GLY A 801 10.37 -36.42 -4.89
C GLY A 801 9.21 -36.03 -3.97
N SER A 802 8.91 -34.74 -3.88
CA SER A 802 7.84 -34.23 -3.03
C SER A 802 6.56 -34.00 -3.84
N HIS A 803 5.55 -34.84 -3.61
CA HIS A 803 4.36 -34.96 -4.45
C HIS A 803 3.07 -34.72 -3.66
N CYS A 804 1.93 -34.72 -4.36
CA CYS A 804 0.59 -34.48 -3.83
C CYS A 804 -0.36 -35.61 -4.23
N ASN A 805 -0.92 -36.30 -3.24
CA ASN A 805 -1.84 -37.42 -3.45
C ASN A 805 -3.31 -36.97 -3.64
N PHE A 806 -3.55 -35.77 -4.17
CA PHE A 806 -4.92 -35.25 -4.31
C PHE A 806 -5.73 -36.05 -5.33
N ALA A 807 -6.89 -36.54 -4.90
CA ALA A 807 -7.88 -37.26 -5.72
C ALA A 807 -7.27 -38.39 -6.58
N GLY A 808 -6.35 -39.16 -6.00
CA GLY A 808 -5.63 -40.21 -6.73
C GLY A 808 -4.60 -39.63 -7.71
N LYS A 809 -3.74 -38.71 -7.22
CA LYS A 809 -2.62 -38.12 -7.98
C LYS A 809 -3.02 -37.27 -9.20
N LYS A 810 -4.17 -36.59 -9.14
CA LYS A 810 -4.65 -35.69 -10.22
C LYS A 810 -4.10 -34.26 -10.15
N CYS A 811 -3.44 -33.87 -9.06
CA CYS A 811 -2.77 -32.56 -8.96
C CYS A 811 -1.60 -32.48 -9.95
N LEU A 812 -1.23 -31.28 -10.40
CA LEU A 812 0.00 -31.05 -11.17
C LEU A 812 1.26 -31.64 -10.51
N MET A 813 1.33 -31.67 -9.18
CA MET A 813 2.45 -32.24 -8.43
C MET A 813 2.21 -33.73 -8.12
N TYR A 814 2.01 -34.58 -9.13
CA TYR A 814 1.75 -36.04 -9.00
C TYR A 814 3.03 -36.89 -8.87
N GLU A 815 2.96 -38.16 -8.43
CA GLU A 815 4.19 -39.00 -8.32
C GLU A 815 4.79 -39.43 -9.66
N SER A 816 3.92 -39.77 -10.59
CA SER A 816 4.27 -40.47 -11.81
C SER A 816 3.19 -40.18 -12.85
N GLY A 817 3.57 -39.97 -14.11
CA GLY A 817 2.66 -39.76 -15.23
C GLY A 817 2.73 -40.87 -16.28
N PRO A 818 1.89 -40.84 -17.33
CA PRO A 818 0.74 -39.93 -17.48
C PRO A 818 -0.38 -40.25 -16.47
N GLN A 819 -1.05 -39.22 -15.98
CA GLN A 819 -2.19 -39.36 -15.06
C GLN A 819 -3.51 -39.07 -15.79
N PRO A 820 -4.31 -40.11 -16.11
CA PRO A 820 -5.62 -39.92 -16.71
C PRO A 820 -6.50 -38.98 -15.86
N GLY A 821 -7.00 -37.90 -16.49
CA GLY A 821 -7.80 -36.90 -15.80
C GLY A 821 -7.01 -35.96 -14.86
N SER A 822 -5.71 -35.77 -15.12
CA SER A 822 -4.91 -34.70 -14.51
C SER A 822 -5.63 -33.35 -14.59
N LEU A 823 -5.51 -32.54 -13.53
CA LEU A 823 -6.11 -31.21 -13.46
C LEU A 823 -5.39 -30.18 -14.36
N ASN A 824 -4.17 -30.47 -14.80
CA ASN A 824 -3.28 -29.56 -15.53
C ASN A 824 -2.97 -28.25 -14.76
N ARG A 825 -3.17 -28.25 -13.43
CA ARG A 825 -2.93 -27.11 -12.52
C ARG A 825 -2.76 -27.58 -11.08
N TYR A 826 -2.28 -26.69 -10.22
CA TYR A 826 -2.23 -26.95 -8.78
C TYR A 826 -3.63 -27.19 -8.23
N CYS A 827 -3.82 -28.29 -7.50
CA CYS A 827 -5.10 -28.58 -6.84
C CYS A 827 -5.43 -27.53 -5.77
N SER A 828 -6.67 -27.54 -5.28
CA SER A 828 -7.13 -26.62 -4.23
C SER A 828 -6.32 -26.71 -2.93
N VAL A 829 -5.65 -27.84 -2.69
CA VAL A 829 -4.78 -28.01 -1.52
C VAL A 829 -3.40 -27.41 -1.75
N CYS A 830 -2.76 -27.65 -2.90
CA CYS A 830 -1.41 -27.13 -3.19
C CYS A 830 -1.40 -25.63 -3.45
N HIS A 831 -2.41 -25.11 -4.15
CA HIS A 831 -2.49 -23.73 -4.62
C HIS A 831 -2.07 -22.66 -3.59
N PRO A 832 -2.64 -22.63 -2.36
CA PRO A 832 -2.26 -21.63 -1.36
C PRO A 832 -0.79 -21.74 -0.90
N TYR A 833 -0.22 -22.95 -0.85
CA TYR A 833 1.21 -23.15 -0.50
C TYR A 833 2.11 -22.53 -1.56
N VAL A 834 1.76 -22.68 -2.84
CA VAL A 834 2.52 -22.07 -3.95
C VAL A 834 2.43 -20.55 -3.90
N LEU A 835 1.28 -19.99 -3.47
CA LEU A 835 1.14 -18.55 -3.30
C LEU A 835 2.10 -17.95 -2.27
N VAL A 836 2.54 -18.69 -1.25
CA VAL A 836 3.46 -18.18 -0.21
C VAL A 836 4.93 -18.59 -0.42
N GLN A 837 5.20 -19.48 -1.38
CA GLN A 837 6.54 -20.01 -1.62
C GLN A 837 7.56 -18.91 -1.98
N ASP A 838 8.78 -19.02 -1.46
CA ASP A 838 9.87 -18.16 -1.89
C ASP A 838 10.50 -18.72 -3.18
N MET A 839 10.33 -18.01 -4.29
CA MET A 839 10.88 -18.39 -5.60
C MET A 839 12.17 -17.61 -5.94
N SER A 840 12.78 -16.93 -4.97
CA SER A 840 14.04 -16.21 -5.17
C SER A 840 15.28 -17.07 -4.94
N SER A 841 15.12 -18.28 -4.40
CA SER A 841 16.20 -19.19 -3.99
C SER A 841 16.37 -20.39 -4.93
N VAL A 842 16.31 -20.14 -6.24
CA VAL A 842 16.53 -21.17 -7.29
C VAL A 842 17.88 -20.96 -7.93
#